data_AF-A0A836SNC9-F1
#
_entry.id   AF-A0A836SNC9-F1
#
_cell.length_a   1.000
_cell.length_b   1.000
_cell.length_c   1.000
_cell.angle_alpha   90.00
_cell.angle_beta   90.00
_cell.angle_gamma   90.00
#
_symmetry.space_group_name_H-M   'P 1'
#
loop_
_entity.id
_entity.type
_entity.pdbx_description
1 polymer ?
#
loop_
_entity_poly.entity_id
_entity_poly.type
_entity_poly.pdbx_seq_one_letter_code
_entity_poly.pdbx_strand_id
1 'polypeptide(L)'
;MLYLLRSLLCILCVFPPAQGEEKELRLGVPTVLPEQPFVGRFYGMRYKNYGAEDYPRSPTSVYPYVSNERNFYSLLGDSLLYGSEVVRWIEDRGIGIEPGGTDLREKFAHGQIGFSFRELFNNVVVAKDGTDSWQASLIYGNEVRTKFTPLTFKMANLDGLRLDVATKHDKFSAIFSRIHAPLLTSAMHGRGRDHPVKAKTILLGAHYERRVGFLNLGATFVNVHQYEPLMSNGAQSLKGVPAAVQNAPAPIAIRISDDSPQDGVGGPVLYDVKVYVNGVERTLDTQPFIVRLHKWGDERQTYVQGLLSTGERKPLYPRGGNYQVVNRGSMYNTYDPYIDYYSGDVDIYYRGYDFPFWIDHIYYRDFKLYGSDHLYNPGHPKTKKDITVHTEFAHELAEPSGDFKLILMDDLPQQFDGREYGILYVNLELIGRNTTIRSVHVDLTLANDYRVEFSEIDLANSKPNPRDRYRYATFFRTVAKAPGNPKDGRTRVVRVKVGVPTGLSIYSVNAYGVLAGFRINAEFAKSSSFLQYASGPPTPRVPLDALSINARNREDNPGQRHTVSDKAYYLTVQKDFGRFGFGGEYFYMGPLYTTEFWSYVGRDEVDLFGNPIAYNNTMIHRLVEDNDDDDRYPDSWYVEYANRLQAQSDLDGVFPGQDEDHDGIPDTNRDFDTRPDYTQPFLMYYSDPQVYDYGLDLNHNDCIDARENDYEADLPYDTDLRGFHIYGNYRILKKRLSLTLGVLDAHQIAGDAPNRDLYGRLTYEGSFPMLGDFFANLTL
;
A
#
# COMPACT_ATOMS: atom_id res chain seq x y z
N MET A 1 32.62 34.35 -41.98
CA MET A 1 32.31 35.40 -42.98
C MET A 1 32.00 34.69 -44.29
N LEU A 2 30.75 34.81 -44.75
CA LEU A 2 30.10 34.15 -45.91
C LEU A 2 30.12 32.61 -45.95
N TYR A 3 29.13 31.94 -45.34
CA TYR A 3 28.52 30.66 -45.82
C TYR A 3 27.31 30.25 -44.94
N LEU A 4 26.46 31.19 -44.53
CA LEU A 4 25.28 30.93 -43.68
C LEU A 4 24.10 31.85 -44.07
N LEU A 5 23.76 31.82 -45.35
CA LEU A 5 22.64 32.58 -45.91
C LEU A 5 22.09 31.82 -47.12
N ARG A 6 21.27 30.80 -46.85
CA ARG A 6 20.26 30.21 -47.74
C ARG A 6 19.65 28.98 -47.05
N SER A 7 18.50 29.20 -46.41
CA SER A 7 17.38 28.24 -46.24
C SER A 7 16.34 28.91 -45.36
N LEU A 8 15.51 29.75 -45.97
CA LEU A 8 14.33 30.36 -45.34
C LEU A 8 13.24 30.40 -46.40
N LEU A 9 12.28 29.47 -46.36
CA LEU A 9 10.96 29.62 -46.97
C LEU A 9 9.96 28.55 -46.48
N CYS A 10 8.71 29.00 -46.29
CA CYS A 10 7.45 28.28 -46.06
C CYS A 10 7.17 27.87 -44.59
N ILE A 11 6.06 28.22 -43.92
CA ILE A 11 4.69 28.61 -44.34
C ILE A 11 4.13 29.68 -43.38
N LEU A 12 3.41 30.66 -43.94
CA LEU A 12 2.61 31.70 -43.26
C LEU A 12 1.15 31.25 -43.18
N CYS A 13 0.51 31.37 -42.00
CA CYS A 13 -0.93 31.58 -41.89
C CYS A 13 -1.18 32.77 -40.95
N VAL A 14 -2.05 33.69 -41.38
CA VAL A 14 -2.31 35.00 -40.78
C VAL A 14 -3.78 35.05 -40.35
N PHE A 15 -4.07 35.43 -39.10
CA PHE A 15 -5.36 35.96 -38.67
C PHE A 15 -5.18 37.05 -37.59
N PRO A 16 -6.12 38.02 -37.45
CA PRO A 16 -5.91 39.28 -36.71
C PRO A 16 -6.18 39.14 -35.20
N PRO A 17 -5.80 40.13 -34.37
CA PRO A 17 -5.85 40.00 -32.91
C PRO A 17 -7.18 40.50 -32.32
N ALA A 18 -7.63 39.88 -31.21
CA ALA A 18 -8.61 40.48 -30.31
C ALA A 18 -8.35 40.06 -28.85
N GLN A 19 -8.55 41.01 -27.93
CA GLN A 19 -8.43 40.89 -26.48
C GLN A 19 -9.69 40.27 -25.86
N GLY A 20 -9.51 39.41 -24.85
CA GLY A 20 -10.56 38.98 -23.91
C GLY A 20 -10.16 37.70 -23.18
N GLU A 21 -10.06 37.73 -21.84
CA GLU A 21 -9.82 36.56 -20.99
C GLU A 21 -11.08 35.65 -20.98
N GLU A 22 -11.10 34.67 -21.86
CA GLU A 22 -11.70 33.35 -21.66
C GLU A 22 -10.59 32.34 -21.97
N LYS A 23 -10.45 31.27 -21.18
CA LYS A 23 -9.53 30.16 -21.51
C LYS A 23 -10.05 29.50 -22.80
N GLU A 24 -9.62 30.00 -23.95
CA GLU A 24 -9.87 29.37 -25.25
C GLU A 24 -8.97 28.13 -25.44
N LEU A 25 -9.57 27.12 -26.08
CA LEU A 25 -8.94 25.90 -26.59
C LEU A 25 -7.61 26.21 -27.28
N ARG A 26 -6.54 25.59 -26.78
CA ARG A 26 -5.18 25.76 -27.30
C ARG A 26 -4.98 24.84 -28.52
N LEU A 27 -4.39 25.38 -29.59
CA LEU A 27 -3.87 24.57 -30.70
C LEU A 27 -2.68 23.73 -30.19
N GLY A 28 -2.63 22.45 -30.56
CA GLY A 28 -1.57 21.51 -30.21
C GLY A 28 -0.15 22.07 -30.42
N VAL A 29 0.48 22.40 -29.30
CA VAL A 29 1.91 22.66 -29.17
C VAL A 29 2.39 21.59 -28.18
N PRO A 30 3.53 20.91 -28.41
CA PRO A 30 4.06 19.95 -27.44
C PRO A 30 4.07 20.57 -26.04
N THR A 31 3.44 19.89 -25.08
CA THR A 31 3.32 20.38 -23.71
C THR A 31 4.69 20.21 -23.06
N VAL A 32 5.39 21.32 -22.85
CA VAL A 32 6.60 21.34 -22.03
C VAL A 32 6.13 21.46 -20.59
N LEU A 33 6.17 20.35 -19.86
CA LEU A 33 5.78 20.33 -18.46
C LEU A 33 6.73 21.23 -17.64
N PRO A 34 6.20 22.00 -16.66
CA PRO A 34 7.00 22.97 -15.92
C PRO A 34 8.17 22.29 -15.20
N GLU A 35 9.33 22.95 -15.21
CA GLU A 35 10.56 22.40 -14.63
C GLU A 35 10.33 21.96 -13.16
N GLN A 36 10.60 20.68 -12.86
CA GLN A 36 10.78 20.16 -11.51
C GLN A 36 12.25 20.22 -11.13
N PRO A 37 12.71 21.23 -10.37
CA PRO A 37 14.14 21.39 -10.16
C PRO A 37 14.70 20.47 -9.05
N PHE A 38 13.85 19.71 -8.36
CA PHE A 38 14.23 18.73 -7.35
C PHE A 38 13.80 17.34 -7.82
N VAL A 39 14.59 16.31 -7.50
CA VAL A 39 14.18 14.90 -7.60
C VAL A 39 13.01 14.64 -6.65
N GLY A 40 12.98 15.34 -5.51
CA GLY A 40 11.90 15.22 -4.55
C GLY A 40 10.54 15.58 -5.15
N ARG A 41 9.60 14.62 -5.16
CA ARG A 41 8.20 14.81 -5.61
C ARG A 41 7.44 15.67 -4.59
N PHE A 42 7.56 16.99 -4.73
CA PHE A 42 6.91 17.99 -3.85
C PHE A 42 5.66 18.63 -4.47
N TYR A 43 5.15 18.09 -5.57
CA TYR A 43 3.92 18.55 -6.22
C TYR A 43 2.70 18.23 -5.32
N GLY A 44 1.64 19.04 -5.38
CA GLY A 44 0.50 18.92 -4.46
C GLY A 44 0.79 19.24 -2.97
N MET A 45 2.01 19.63 -2.59
CA MET A 45 2.40 19.75 -1.17
C MET A 45 1.94 21.01 -0.43
N ARG A 46 1.07 21.83 -1.04
CA ARG A 46 0.40 22.89 -0.29
C ARG A 46 -0.81 22.29 0.41
N TYR A 47 -0.71 22.14 1.73
CA TYR A 47 -1.88 21.90 2.57
C TYR A 47 -2.93 22.99 2.31
N LYS A 48 -3.99 22.65 1.57
CA LYS A 48 -5.22 23.42 1.49
C LYS A 48 -6.12 22.94 2.63
N ASN A 49 -6.25 23.77 3.66
CA ASN A 49 -7.17 23.50 4.77
C ASN A 49 -8.60 23.88 4.36
N TYR A 50 -9.39 22.92 3.90
CA TYR A 50 -10.80 23.15 3.61
C TYR A 50 -11.67 23.32 4.87
N GLY A 51 -11.13 23.09 6.07
CA GLY A 51 -11.80 23.39 7.34
C GLY A 51 -12.04 24.89 7.58
N ALA A 52 -11.31 25.76 6.86
CA ALA A 52 -11.51 27.20 6.92
C ALA A 52 -12.52 27.72 5.89
N GLU A 53 -12.90 26.92 4.90
CA GLU A 53 -13.90 27.27 3.90
C GLU A 53 -15.30 26.92 4.42
N ASP A 54 -16.28 27.75 4.07
CA ASP A 54 -17.68 27.43 4.34
C ASP A 54 -18.12 26.38 3.34
N TYR A 55 -18.42 25.17 3.83
CA TYR A 55 -19.06 24.16 2.99
C TYR A 55 -20.36 24.74 2.44
N PRO A 56 -20.55 24.80 1.11
CA PRO A 56 -21.79 25.28 0.55
C PRO A 56 -22.92 24.37 1.04
N ARG A 57 -23.88 24.95 1.74
CA ARG A 57 -25.12 24.24 2.09
C ARG A 57 -25.78 23.79 0.80
N SER A 58 -25.81 22.48 0.55
CA SER A 58 -26.61 21.95 -0.54
C SER A 58 -28.09 22.26 -0.27
N PRO A 59 -28.81 23.02 -1.12
CA PRO A 59 -30.18 23.42 -0.87
C PRO A 59 -31.23 22.35 -1.28
N THR A 60 -30.84 21.11 -1.48
CA THR A 60 -31.71 20.06 -2.04
C THR A 60 -31.99 18.93 -1.05
N SER A 61 -32.80 19.21 -0.02
CA SER A 61 -33.64 18.18 0.58
C SER A 61 -35.09 18.46 0.20
N VAL A 62 -35.66 17.58 -0.63
CA VAL A 62 -36.98 17.72 -1.29
C VAL A 62 -38.13 17.23 -0.39
N TYR A 63 -37.87 16.85 0.87
CA TYR A 63 -38.86 16.22 1.74
C TYR A 63 -39.22 17.06 2.98
N PRO A 64 -40.50 17.10 3.40
CA PRO A 64 -40.92 17.83 4.59
C PRO A 64 -40.37 17.21 5.88
N TYR A 65 -39.73 18.05 6.70
CA TYR A 65 -39.08 17.69 7.96
C TYR A 65 -40.11 17.34 9.05
N VAL A 66 -39.92 16.22 9.75
CA VAL A 66 -40.62 15.90 11.01
C VAL A 66 -39.55 15.60 12.05
N SER A 67 -39.50 16.38 13.14
CA SER A 67 -38.45 16.22 14.16
C SER A 67 -38.66 14.96 15.00
N ASN A 68 -37.57 14.24 15.29
CA ASN A 68 -37.53 13.13 16.25
C ASN A 68 -36.62 13.47 17.44
N GLU A 69 -36.52 14.75 17.76
CA GLU A 69 -35.71 15.26 18.87
C GLU A 69 -36.17 14.61 20.17
N ARG A 70 -35.22 13.99 20.87
CA ARG A 70 -35.45 13.34 22.16
C ARG A 70 -34.48 13.89 23.19
N ASN A 71 -34.89 13.81 24.45
CA ASN A 71 -33.98 14.01 25.55
C ASN A 71 -33.07 12.78 25.68
N PHE A 72 -31.77 13.01 25.72
CA PHE A 72 -30.76 12.06 26.14
C PHE A 72 -30.49 12.29 27.62
N TYR A 73 -30.46 11.21 28.38
CA TYR A 73 -30.28 11.26 29.83
C TYR A 73 -28.97 10.58 30.23
N SER A 74 -28.37 11.04 31.31
CA SER A 74 -27.24 10.39 31.97
C SER A 74 -27.67 9.05 32.57
N LEU A 75 -26.70 8.23 33.01
CA LEU A 75 -26.96 6.99 33.75
C LEU A 75 -27.78 7.22 35.04
N LEU A 76 -27.81 8.46 35.54
CA LEU A 76 -28.57 8.86 36.74
C LEU A 76 -29.93 9.49 36.41
N GLY A 77 -30.29 9.60 35.12
CA GLY A 77 -31.57 10.15 34.66
C GLY A 77 -31.60 11.68 34.47
N ASP A 78 -30.45 12.36 34.58
CA ASP A 78 -30.34 13.80 34.33
C ASP A 78 -30.36 14.08 32.82
N SER A 79 -31.11 15.08 32.36
CA SER A 79 -31.12 15.45 30.94
C SER A 79 -29.75 16.03 30.54
N LEU A 80 -29.09 15.39 29.56
CA LEU A 80 -27.78 15.80 29.03
C LEU A 80 -27.91 16.65 27.76
N LEU A 81 -28.79 16.25 26.85
CA LEU A 81 -28.94 16.86 25.53
C LEU A 81 -30.38 16.68 25.05
N TYR A 82 -30.94 17.69 24.40
CA TYR A 82 -32.15 17.54 23.58
C TYR A 82 -31.74 17.63 22.10
N GLY A 83 -32.02 16.57 21.32
CA GLY A 83 -31.65 16.54 19.91
C GLY A 83 -31.86 15.18 19.26
N SER A 84 -31.25 14.99 18.08
CA SER A 84 -31.30 13.74 17.32
C SER A 84 -29.92 13.09 17.25
N GLU A 85 -29.89 11.77 17.27
CA GLU A 85 -28.66 11.00 17.12
C GLU A 85 -28.32 10.86 15.64
N VAL A 86 -27.12 11.29 15.22
CA VAL A 86 -26.68 11.19 13.81
C VAL A 86 -25.70 10.04 13.66
N VAL A 87 -24.72 9.95 14.55
CA VAL A 87 -23.67 8.93 14.60
C VAL A 87 -23.51 8.46 16.04
N ARG A 88 -23.23 7.17 16.22
CA ARG A 88 -22.85 6.57 17.51
C ARG A 88 -21.57 5.79 17.33
N TRP A 89 -20.52 6.22 18.00
CA TRP A 89 -19.33 5.43 18.23
C TRP A 89 -19.29 5.05 19.71
N ILE A 90 -19.36 3.76 20.01
CA ILE A 90 -19.13 3.23 21.36
C ILE A 90 -17.81 2.48 21.38
N GLU A 91 -17.00 2.80 22.38
CA GLU A 91 -15.78 2.08 22.71
C GLU A 91 -15.96 1.47 24.10
N ASP A 92 -16.34 0.18 24.14
CA ASP A 92 -16.54 -0.54 25.39
C ASP A 92 -15.26 -1.25 25.80
N ARG A 93 -14.68 -0.78 26.90
CA ARG A 93 -13.45 -1.34 27.49
C ARG A 93 -13.81 -2.09 28.77
N GLY A 94 -14.06 -3.39 28.64
CA GLY A 94 -14.40 -4.28 29.75
C GLY A 94 -13.42 -5.44 29.89
N ILE A 95 -13.29 -5.97 31.10
CA ILE A 95 -12.58 -7.23 31.38
C ILE A 95 -13.66 -8.27 31.74
N GLY A 96 -13.81 -9.34 30.97
CA GLY A 96 -14.70 -10.45 31.36
C GLY A 96 -15.69 -10.93 30.29
N ILE A 97 -16.84 -11.46 30.75
CA ILE A 97 -17.84 -12.22 29.98
C ILE A 97 -18.73 -11.32 29.10
N GLU A 98 -18.81 -10.01 29.39
CA GLU A 98 -19.44 -9.05 28.48
C GLU A 98 -18.43 -8.66 27.39
N PRO A 99 -18.74 -8.90 26.10
CA PRO A 99 -17.91 -8.46 24.99
C PRO A 99 -17.65 -6.95 25.04
N GLY A 100 -16.42 -6.55 25.41
CA GLY A 100 -15.92 -5.23 25.02
C GLY A 100 -15.72 -5.17 23.50
N GLY A 101 -15.59 -3.97 22.95
CA GLY A 101 -15.45 -3.80 21.50
C GLY A 101 -15.62 -2.36 21.04
N THR A 102 -15.31 -2.14 19.77
CA THR A 102 -15.64 -0.89 19.08
C THR A 102 -16.87 -1.10 18.20
N ASP A 103 -17.93 -0.34 18.44
CA ASP A 103 -19.17 -0.37 17.65
C ASP A 103 -19.44 1.00 17.05
N LEU A 104 -19.55 1.04 15.72
CA LEU A 104 -19.82 2.24 14.95
C LEU A 104 -21.16 2.10 14.22
N ARG A 105 -22.08 3.03 14.47
CA ARG A 105 -23.42 3.06 13.85
C ARG A 105 -23.72 4.44 13.29
N GLU A 106 -24.10 4.46 12.02
CA GLU A 106 -24.48 5.69 11.30
C GLU A 106 -25.94 5.64 10.79
N LYS A 107 -26.67 4.58 11.18
CA LYS A 107 -28.01 4.24 10.68
C LYS A 107 -29.17 4.86 11.46
N PHE A 108 -28.93 5.90 12.25
CA PHE A 108 -30.00 6.52 13.01
C PHE A 108 -30.94 7.21 12.03
N ALA A 109 -32.22 6.84 12.04
CA ALA A 109 -33.18 7.37 11.09
C ALA A 109 -33.71 8.73 11.55
N HIS A 110 -33.79 9.71 10.64
CA HIS A 110 -34.51 10.96 10.88
C HIS A 110 -35.86 10.93 10.15
N GLY A 111 -36.93 10.67 10.90
CA GLY A 111 -38.29 10.61 10.33
C GLY A 111 -38.43 9.55 9.23
N GLN A 112 -39.09 9.91 8.12
CA GLN A 112 -39.29 9.05 6.94
C GLN A 112 -38.07 9.02 5.99
N ILE A 113 -37.00 9.76 6.30
CA ILE A 113 -35.89 10.08 5.37
C ILE A 113 -34.80 9.00 5.37
N GLY A 114 -34.90 7.97 6.23
CA GLY A 114 -33.87 6.93 6.32
C GLY A 114 -32.63 7.40 7.10
N PHE A 115 -31.44 6.87 6.78
CA PHE A 115 -30.21 7.03 7.56
C PHE A 115 -29.70 8.49 7.60
N SER A 116 -29.71 9.13 8.77
CA SER A 116 -29.46 10.59 8.92
C SER A 116 -28.07 11.01 8.42
N PHE A 117 -27.01 10.29 8.78
CA PHE A 117 -25.66 10.70 8.43
C PHE A 117 -25.44 10.77 6.91
N ARG A 118 -25.90 9.75 6.18
CA ARG A 118 -25.77 9.68 4.72
C ARG A 118 -26.77 10.57 3.99
N GLU A 119 -28.04 10.50 4.33
CA GLU A 119 -29.11 11.13 3.55
C GLU A 119 -29.33 12.61 3.91
N LEU A 120 -29.05 13.02 5.15
CA LEU A 120 -29.25 14.41 5.60
C LEU A 120 -27.95 15.22 5.59
N PHE A 121 -26.83 14.59 5.97
CA PHE A 121 -25.54 15.27 6.12
C PHE A 121 -24.52 14.90 5.03
N ASN A 122 -24.90 14.11 4.01
CA ASN A 122 -24.02 13.68 2.93
C ASN A 122 -22.67 13.12 3.45
N ASN A 123 -22.72 12.35 4.54
CA ASN A 123 -21.56 11.73 5.20
C ASN A 123 -20.53 12.70 5.80
N VAL A 124 -20.87 13.98 6.06
CA VAL A 124 -19.93 14.91 6.71
C VAL A 124 -20.66 15.80 7.72
N VAL A 125 -20.14 15.86 8.94
CA VAL A 125 -20.57 16.77 10.00
C VAL A 125 -19.37 17.59 10.45
N VAL A 126 -19.51 18.92 10.38
CA VAL A 126 -18.48 19.87 10.81
C VAL A 126 -19.04 20.76 11.92
N ALA A 127 -18.42 20.71 13.09
CA ALA A 127 -18.62 21.68 14.15
C ALA A 127 -17.43 22.65 14.17
N LYS A 128 -17.70 23.94 14.35
CA LYS A 128 -16.68 24.99 14.48
C LYS A 128 -16.96 25.81 15.74
N ASP A 129 -15.92 26.19 16.46
CA ASP A 129 -15.96 27.12 17.59
C ASP A 129 -14.70 27.99 17.58
N GLY A 130 -14.75 29.20 18.13
CA GLY A 130 -13.58 30.07 18.13
C GLY A 130 -13.83 31.50 18.60
N THR A 131 -12.72 32.21 18.72
CA THR A 131 -12.62 33.64 19.03
C THR A 131 -11.60 34.29 18.08
N ASP A 132 -11.32 35.59 18.25
CA ASP A 132 -10.24 36.27 17.53
C ASP A 132 -8.83 35.70 17.83
N SER A 133 -8.69 34.92 18.91
CA SER A 133 -7.40 34.41 19.40
C SER A 133 -7.14 32.94 19.07
N TRP A 134 -8.20 32.16 18.86
CA TRP A 134 -8.12 30.73 18.55
C TRP A 134 -9.34 30.29 17.75
N GLN A 135 -9.18 29.28 16.90
CA GLN A 135 -10.26 28.64 16.16
C GLN A 135 -10.13 27.12 16.30
N ALA A 136 -11.25 26.41 16.37
CA ALA A 136 -11.28 24.96 16.36
C ALA A 136 -12.36 24.44 15.41
N SER A 137 -12.10 23.29 14.81
CA SER A 137 -13.07 22.53 14.04
C SER A 137 -13.01 21.05 14.43
N LEU A 138 -14.17 20.46 14.67
CA LEU A 138 -14.35 19.03 14.82
C LEU A 138 -15.13 18.52 13.61
N ILE A 139 -14.53 17.58 12.90
CA ILE A 139 -15.07 16.97 11.69
C ILE A 139 -15.30 15.49 12.00
N TYR A 140 -16.50 15.01 11.75
CA TYR A 140 -16.78 13.59 11.59
C TYR A 140 -17.27 13.38 10.16
N GLY A 141 -16.55 12.61 9.36
CA GLY A 141 -16.94 12.42 7.97
C GLY A 141 -16.34 11.18 7.36
N ASN A 142 -16.91 10.80 6.22
CA ASN A 142 -16.31 9.84 5.31
C ASN A 142 -15.56 10.60 4.21
N GLU A 143 -14.52 9.98 3.66
CA GLU A 143 -13.71 10.55 2.58
C GLU A 143 -13.09 11.93 2.92
N VAL A 144 -12.64 12.12 4.17
CA VAL A 144 -12.05 13.38 4.61
C VAL A 144 -10.58 13.45 4.21
N ARG A 145 -10.27 14.18 3.13
CA ARG A 145 -8.88 14.40 2.69
C ARG A 145 -8.00 14.96 3.82
N THR A 146 -6.96 14.21 4.18
CA THR A 146 -6.17 14.48 5.37
C THR A 146 -4.68 14.22 5.13
N LYS A 147 -3.86 15.23 5.48
CA LYS A 147 -2.40 15.20 5.35
C LYS A 147 -1.77 15.82 6.59
N PHE A 148 -0.72 15.18 7.12
CA PHE A 148 0.13 15.76 8.16
C PHE A 148 1.48 16.16 7.58
N THR A 149 2.29 15.18 7.20
CA THR A 149 3.57 15.41 6.52
C THR A 149 3.81 14.33 5.46
N PRO A 150 4.63 14.61 4.44
CA PRO A 150 4.88 13.68 3.33
C PRO A 150 5.44 12.33 3.78
N LEU A 151 6.26 12.29 4.84
CA LEU A 151 6.82 11.02 5.34
C LEU A 151 5.89 10.29 6.31
N THR A 152 4.74 10.85 6.73
CA THR A 152 3.94 10.24 7.81
C THR A 152 2.50 9.90 7.45
N PHE A 153 1.76 10.83 6.85
CA PHE A 153 0.32 10.67 6.62
C PHE A 153 -0.17 11.56 5.48
N LYS A 154 -0.69 10.93 4.43
CA LYS A 154 -1.38 11.53 3.27
C LYS A 154 -2.45 10.53 2.83
N MET A 155 -3.71 10.79 3.16
CA MET A 155 -4.86 10.00 2.69
C MET A 155 -5.86 10.92 1.99
N ALA A 156 -6.32 10.52 0.82
CA ALA A 156 -7.35 11.19 0.04
C ALA A 156 -8.73 11.07 0.69
N ASN A 157 -9.02 9.92 1.33
CA ASN A 157 -10.38 9.57 1.76
C ASN A 157 -10.46 9.01 3.20
N LEU A 158 -9.87 9.70 4.20
CA LEU A 158 -9.94 9.25 5.60
C LEU A 158 -11.38 9.27 6.15
N ASP A 159 -11.86 8.11 6.58
CA ASP A 159 -13.09 8.01 7.36
C ASP A 159 -12.82 8.21 8.85
N GLY A 160 -13.61 9.04 9.54
CA GLY A 160 -13.60 9.10 11.00
C GLY A 160 -13.61 10.52 11.57
N LEU A 161 -12.98 10.67 12.74
CA LEU A 161 -12.92 11.92 13.47
C LEU A 161 -11.63 12.68 13.17
N ARG A 162 -11.75 13.98 12.98
CA ARG A 162 -10.66 14.93 12.87
C ARG A 162 -10.93 16.16 13.72
N LEU A 163 -9.93 16.60 14.48
CA LEU A 163 -9.94 17.82 15.26
C LEU A 163 -8.83 18.73 14.77
N ASP A 164 -9.14 19.96 14.41
CA ASP A 164 -8.17 21.00 14.10
C ASP A 164 -8.32 22.15 15.10
N VAL A 165 -7.22 22.64 15.67
CA VAL A 165 -7.17 23.79 16.57
C VAL A 165 -6.02 24.69 16.14
N ALA A 166 -6.28 25.98 15.96
CA ALA A 166 -5.27 26.95 15.53
C ALA A 166 -5.33 28.22 16.37
N THR A 167 -4.17 28.80 16.64
CA THR A 167 -3.96 30.14 17.17
C THR A 167 -3.05 30.92 16.22
N LYS A 168 -2.67 32.14 16.60
CA LYS A 168 -1.71 32.95 15.84
C LYS A 168 -0.34 32.26 15.62
N HIS A 169 0.09 31.42 16.55
CA HIS A 169 1.44 30.86 16.56
C HIS A 169 1.49 29.34 16.59
N ASP A 170 0.38 28.68 16.91
CA ASP A 170 0.31 27.25 17.16
C ASP A 170 -0.82 26.66 16.32
N LYS A 171 -0.57 25.51 15.70
CA LYS A 171 -1.59 24.71 15.02
C LYS A 171 -1.50 23.28 15.54
N PHE A 172 -2.64 22.66 15.70
CA PHE A 172 -2.77 21.30 16.17
C PHE A 172 -3.87 20.60 15.38
N SER A 173 -3.57 19.40 14.89
CA SER A 173 -4.51 18.52 14.22
C SER A 173 -4.44 17.15 14.86
N ALA A 174 -5.57 16.48 15.05
CA ALA A 174 -5.65 15.11 15.52
C ALA A 174 -6.68 14.33 14.73
N ILE A 175 -6.42 13.04 14.54
CA ILE A 175 -7.32 12.11 13.86
C ILE A 175 -7.54 10.85 14.68
N PHE A 176 -8.72 10.29 14.53
CA PHE A 176 -9.13 9.03 15.12
C PHE A 176 -10.05 8.30 14.15
N SER A 177 -9.66 7.09 13.75
CA SER A 177 -10.42 6.30 12.78
C SER A 177 -10.40 4.81 13.12
N ARG A 178 -11.52 4.14 12.84
CA ARG A 178 -11.58 2.68 12.74
C ARG A 178 -11.48 2.35 11.25
N ILE A 179 -10.26 2.20 10.76
CA ILE A 179 -9.99 1.92 9.35
C ILE A 179 -10.31 0.46 8.96
N HIS A 180 -10.71 -0.40 9.92
CA HIS A 180 -11.27 -1.72 9.63
C HIS A 180 -12.74 -1.64 9.24
N ALA A 181 -13.03 -1.91 7.96
CA ALA A 181 -14.37 -2.00 7.38
C ALA A 181 -15.28 -0.83 7.82
N PRO A 182 -14.85 0.44 7.67
CA PRO A 182 -15.45 1.61 8.32
C PRO A 182 -16.93 1.81 7.96
N LEU A 183 -17.34 1.41 6.76
CA LEU A 183 -18.69 1.64 6.22
C LEU A 183 -19.58 0.41 6.22
N LEU A 184 -18.99 -0.76 6.40
CA LEU A 184 -19.72 -2.00 6.67
C LEU A 184 -20.20 -1.96 8.12
N THR A 185 -21.08 -1.00 8.40
CA THR A 185 -21.82 -0.92 9.65
C THR A 185 -22.49 -2.27 9.90
N SER A 186 -22.46 -2.68 11.16
CA SER A 186 -23.01 -3.93 11.71
C SER A 186 -24.48 -4.22 11.34
N ALA A 187 -25.18 -3.26 10.73
CA ALA A 187 -26.57 -3.33 10.34
C ALA A 187 -26.82 -3.39 8.82
N MET A 188 -25.81 -3.28 7.95
CA MET A 188 -25.98 -3.53 6.50
C MET A 188 -25.91 -5.02 6.21
N HIS A 189 -25.14 -5.75 7.04
CA HIS A 189 -25.27 -7.19 7.26
C HIS A 189 -26.63 -7.49 7.92
N GLY A 190 -27.70 -7.64 7.13
CA GLY A 190 -29.02 -8.12 7.54
C GLY A 190 -29.07 -9.52 8.19
N ARG A 191 -27.92 -10.04 8.62
CA ARG A 191 -27.71 -11.14 9.57
C ARG A 191 -26.53 -10.74 10.43
N GLY A 192 -26.74 -10.28 11.67
CA GLY A 192 -25.73 -9.70 12.56
C GLY A 192 -24.38 -10.44 12.60
N ARG A 193 -23.48 -10.08 11.67
CA ARG A 193 -22.20 -10.75 11.40
C ARG A 193 -20.96 -9.87 11.54
N ASP A 194 -21.11 -8.56 11.82
CA ASP A 194 -20.01 -7.81 12.44
C ASP A 194 -20.07 -8.06 13.95
N HIS A 195 -19.25 -9.02 14.41
CA HIS A 195 -19.20 -9.40 15.80
C HIS A 195 -18.26 -8.45 16.56
N PRO A 196 -18.71 -7.75 17.62
CA PRO A 196 -17.89 -6.78 18.36
C PRO A 196 -16.65 -7.40 19.02
N VAL A 197 -16.60 -8.73 19.12
CA VAL A 197 -15.48 -9.52 19.67
C VAL A 197 -14.32 -9.76 18.70
N LYS A 198 -14.43 -9.33 17.43
CA LYS A 198 -13.35 -9.52 16.45
C LYS A 198 -12.30 -8.41 16.57
N ALA A 199 -11.06 -8.75 16.28
CA ALA A 199 -10.00 -7.75 16.21
C ALA A 199 -10.31 -6.69 15.14
N LYS A 200 -10.05 -5.43 15.46
CA LYS A 200 -10.27 -4.27 14.58
C LYS A 200 -8.99 -3.48 14.42
N THR A 201 -8.89 -2.68 13.37
CA THR A 201 -7.74 -1.79 13.18
C THR A 201 -8.14 -0.36 13.53
N ILE A 202 -7.41 0.22 14.48
CA ILE A 202 -7.59 1.60 14.95
C ILE A 202 -6.41 2.44 14.46
N LEU A 203 -6.71 3.63 13.94
CA LEU A 203 -5.79 4.68 13.54
C LEU A 203 -5.93 5.87 14.49
N LEU A 204 -4.79 6.32 15.01
CA LEU A 204 -4.61 7.50 15.84
C LEU A 204 -3.56 8.38 15.17
N GLY A 205 -3.77 9.68 15.14
CA GLY A 205 -2.74 10.58 14.64
C GLY A 205 -2.83 11.96 15.25
N ALA A 206 -1.69 12.62 15.38
CA ALA A 206 -1.62 14.01 15.82
C ALA A 206 -0.44 14.72 15.15
N HIS A 207 -0.66 15.97 14.79
CA HIS A 207 0.33 16.89 14.26
C HIS A 207 0.26 18.22 15.01
N TYR A 208 1.41 18.71 15.47
CA TYR A 208 1.52 20.02 16.11
C TYR A 208 2.57 20.84 15.38
N GLU A 209 2.25 22.08 15.05
CA GLU A 209 3.15 23.05 14.40
C GLU A 209 3.22 24.33 15.23
N ARG A 210 4.43 24.86 15.43
CA ARG A 210 4.67 26.15 16.08
C ARG A 210 5.55 27.04 15.22
N ARG A 211 5.13 28.30 15.07
CA ARG A 211 5.93 29.35 14.43
C ARG A 211 6.89 30.00 15.44
N VAL A 212 8.19 29.83 15.24
CA VAL A 212 9.26 30.47 16.03
C VAL A 212 10.10 31.36 15.12
N GLY A 213 9.84 32.66 15.16
CA GLY A 213 10.51 33.64 14.29
C GLY A 213 10.20 33.39 12.81
N PHE A 214 11.21 32.99 12.05
CA PHE A 214 11.13 32.70 10.61
C PHE A 214 10.90 31.22 10.29
N LEU A 215 10.98 30.32 11.29
CA LEU A 215 10.79 28.88 11.14
C LEU A 215 9.42 28.46 11.67
N ASN A 216 8.79 27.52 10.97
CA ASN A 216 7.74 26.67 11.52
C ASN A 216 8.38 25.33 11.87
N LEU A 217 8.17 24.90 13.11
CA LEU A 217 8.65 23.62 13.62
C LEU A 217 7.44 22.75 13.89
N GLY A 218 7.43 21.54 13.36
CA GLY A 218 6.36 20.58 13.54
C GLY A 218 6.82 19.26 14.13
N ALA A 219 5.90 18.58 14.80
CA ALA A 219 6.06 17.23 15.29
C ALA A 219 4.80 16.43 14.97
N THR A 220 4.97 15.21 14.46
CA THR A 220 3.88 14.32 14.06
C THR A 220 4.03 12.97 14.73
N PHE A 221 2.91 12.41 15.17
CA PHE A 221 2.79 11.03 15.61
C PHE A 221 1.60 10.39 14.90
N VAL A 222 1.83 9.24 14.28
CA VAL A 222 0.77 8.42 13.68
C VAL A 222 0.93 7.00 14.20
N ASN A 223 -0.17 6.38 14.60
CA ASN A 223 -0.20 4.99 15.02
C ASN A 223 -1.41 4.29 14.46
N VAL A 224 -1.17 3.17 13.80
CA VAL A 224 -2.19 2.23 13.39
C VAL A 224 -1.91 0.90 14.05
N HIS A 225 -2.91 0.26 14.65
CA HIS A 225 -2.71 -1.02 15.32
C HIS A 225 -3.96 -1.88 15.35
N GLN A 226 -3.74 -3.19 15.47
CA GLN A 226 -4.78 -4.17 15.66
C GLN A 226 -5.21 -4.22 17.13
N TYR A 227 -6.45 -3.81 17.37
CA TYR A 227 -7.17 -3.83 18.63
C TYR A 227 -7.87 -5.17 18.83
N GLU A 228 -7.58 -5.87 19.93
CA GLU A 228 -8.22 -7.14 20.31
C GLU A 228 -8.95 -6.97 21.64
N PRO A 229 -10.28 -6.80 21.63
CA PRO A 229 -11.05 -6.48 22.83
C PRO A 229 -11.12 -7.64 23.84
N LEU A 230 -10.90 -8.89 23.43
CA LEU A 230 -10.95 -10.03 24.34
C LEU A 230 -9.68 -10.19 25.18
N MET A 231 -8.65 -9.38 24.94
CA MET A 231 -7.38 -9.39 25.69
C MET A 231 -7.25 -8.07 26.47
N SER A 232 -7.36 -8.10 27.80
CA SER A 232 -7.17 -6.96 28.70
C SER A 232 -5.87 -6.17 28.44
N ASN A 233 -4.72 -6.84 28.39
CA ASN A 233 -3.43 -6.18 28.11
C ASN A 233 -3.30 -5.80 26.63
N GLY A 234 -3.93 -6.58 25.74
CA GLY A 234 -3.89 -6.36 24.29
C GLY A 234 -4.69 -5.13 23.86
N ALA A 235 -5.89 -4.96 24.40
CA ALA A 235 -6.80 -3.85 24.16
C ALA A 235 -6.22 -2.48 24.53
N GLN A 236 -5.24 -2.42 25.45
CA GLN A 236 -4.58 -1.18 25.86
C GLN A 236 -3.28 -0.90 25.09
N SER A 237 -2.84 -1.81 24.22
CA SER A 237 -1.54 -1.74 23.57
C SER A 237 -1.58 -1.01 22.23
N LEU A 238 -0.92 0.15 22.15
CA LEU A 238 -0.65 0.86 20.88
C LEU A 238 0.26 0.09 19.91
N LYS A 239 0.90 -0.98 20.38
CA LYS A 239 1.66 -1.92 19.54
C LYS A 239 0.76 -2.99 18.91
N GLY A 240 -0.53 -3.02 19.27
CA GLY A 240 -1.52 -4.05 18.96
C GLY A 240 -1.12 -5.45 19.41
N VAL A 241 -1.97 -6.45 19.12
CA VAL A 241 -1.72 -7.88 19.40
C VAL A 241 -2.29 -8.76 18.27
N PRO A 242 -1.82 -10.02 18.10
CA PRO A 242 -2.45 -10.98 17.20
C PRO A 242 -3.89 -11.24 17.63
N ALA A 243 -4.80 -11.34 16.66
CA ALA A 243 -6.23 -11.50 16.91
C ALA A 243 -6.52 -12.82 17.62
N ALA A 244 -7.49 -12.84 18.53
CA ALA A 244 -7.91 -14.02 19.28
C ALA A 244 -8.32 -15.19 18.38
N VAL A 245 -8.76 -14.91 17.14
CA VAL A 245 -9.13 -15.91 16.13
C VAL A 245 -7.91 -16.64 15.53
N GLN A 246 -6.73 -16.03 15.55
CA GLN A 246 -5.49 -16.60 15.02
C GLN A 246 -4.94 -17.71 15.93
N ASN A 247 -4.20 -18.63 15.34
CA ASN A 247 -3.38 -19.63 16.02
C ASN A 247 -1.94 -19.55 15.48
N ALA A 248 -1.03 -20.38 15.99
CA ALA A 248 0.30 -20.46 15.43
C ALA A 248 0.25 -20.88 13.95
N PRO A 249 1.11 -20.33 13.08
CA PRO A 249 1.20 -20.77 11.69
C PRO A 249 1.64 -22.24 11.63
N ALA A 250 1.21 -22.94 10.58
CA ALA A 250 1.48 -24.37 10.41
C ALA A 250 2.79 -24.59 9.64
N PRO A 251 2.91 -24.21 8.37
CA PRO A 251 4.20 -23.87 7.82
C PRO A 251 4.45 -22.36 7.88
N ILE A 252 5.73 -22.01 7.90
CA ILE A 252 6.20 -20.69 7.49
C ILE A 252 7.03 -20.85 6.22
N ALA A 253 7.11 -19.77 5.46
CA ALA A 253 7.88 -19.72 4.23
C ALA A 253 8.80 -18.51 4.19
N ILE A 254 10.02 -18.72 3.72
CA ILE A 254 11.05 -17.68 3.59
C ILE A 254 11.55 -17.70 2.14
N ARG A 255 11.36 -16.59 1.42
CA ARG A 255 11.89 -16.42 0.06
C ARG A 255 13.28 -15.78 0.17
N ILE A 256 14.22 -16.34 -0.57
CA ILE A 256 15.61 -15.90 -0.68
C ILE A 256 15.86 -15.66 -2.16
N SER A 257 16.06 -14.40 -2.53
CA SER A 257 16.30 -13.98 -3.91
C SER A 257 17.45 -13.00 -3.97
N ASP A 258 17.94 -12.77 -5.18
CA ASP A 258 18.80 -11.64 -5.50
C ASP A 258 18.04 -10.33 -5.29
N ASP A 259 18.70 -9.32 -4.72
CA ASP A 259 18.11 -7.97 -4.59
C ASP A 259 18.37 -7.11 -5.83
N SER A 260 19.44 -7.43 -6.58
CA SER A 260 19.83 -6.76 -7.83
C SER A 260 19.76 -7.69 -9.04
N PRO A 261 18.63 -8.38 -9.30
CA PRO A 261 18.55 -9.47 -10.27
C PRO A 261 18.84 -9.07 -11.73
N GLN A 262 18.87 -7.78 -12.04
CA GLN A 262 19.11 -7.22 -13.36
C GLN A 262 20.56 -7.36 -13.81
N ASP A 263 21.52 -7.47 -12.88
CA ASP A 263 22.93 -7.62 -13.23
C ASP A 263 23.31 -9.07 -13.62
N GLY A 264 22.45 -10.03 -13.25
CA GLY A 264 22.62 -11.45 -13.50
C GLY A 264 23.89 -12.07 -12.88
N VAL A 265 24.52 -11.40 -11.92
CA VAL A 265 25.76 -11.85 -11.28
C VAL A 265 25.83 -11.45 -9.81
N GLY A 266 26.02 -12.45 -8.95
CA GLY A 266 26.36 -12.21 -7.55
C GLY A 266 25.17 -12.24 -6.60
N GLY A 267 24.07 -12.88 -6.98
CA GLY A 267 22.98 -13.19 -6.07
C GLY A 267 23.35 -14.10 -4.89
N PRO A 268 22.38 -14.39 -4.01
CA PRO A 268 22.63 -14.95 -2.70
C PRO A 268 23.15 -16.38 -2.75
N VAL A 269 24.09 -16.69 -1.84
CA VAL A 269 24.50 -18.07 -1.54
C VAL A 269 24.06 -18.44 -0.14
N LEU A 270 23.17 -19.42 -0.03
CA LEU A 270 22.72 -19.99 1.23
C LEU A 270 23.62 -21.16 1.65
N TYR A 271 24.26 -21.04 2.81
CA TYR A 271 25.19 -22.04 3.36
C TYR A 271 24.58 -22.92 4.44
N ASP A 272 23.68 -22.39 5.26
CA ASP A 272 23.13 -23.11 6.43
C ASP A 272 21.78 -22.52 6.86
N VAL A 273 20.93 -23.36 7.44
CA VAL A 273 19.60 -23.02 7.95
C VAL A 273 19.43 -23.64 9.34
N LYS A 274 19.23 -22.79 10.35
CA LYS A 274 18.92 -23.24 11.71
C LYS A 274 17.57 -22.73 12.19
N VAL A 275 16.71 -23.64 12.62
CA VAL A 275 15.37 -23.31 13.10
C VAL A 275 15.34 -23.39 14.62
N TYR A 276 14.89 -22.32 15.27
CA TYR A 276 14.73 -22.26 16.71
C TYR A 276 13.26 -22.09 17.08
N VAL A 277 12.74 -22.99 17.91
CA VAL A 277 11.37 -22.93 18.45
C VAL A 277 11.44 -22.83 19.97
N ASN A 278 10.81 -21.80 20.54
CA ASN A 278 10.88 -21.51 21.98
C ASN A 278 12.33 -21.42 22.52
N GLY A 279 13.26 -20.94 21.68
CA GLY A 279 14.68 -20.81 22.01
C GLY A 279 15.52 -22.09 21.91
N VAL A 280 14.90 -23.23 21.55
CA VAL A 280 15.61 -24.51 21.34
C VAL A 280 15.78 -24.75 19.85
N GLU A 281 16.97 -25.19 19.42
CA GLU A 281 17.21 -25.59 18.04
C GLU A 281 16.40 -26.85 17.70
N ARG A 282 15.63 -26.78 16.63
CA ARG A 282 14.64 -27.79 16.19
C ARG A 282 14.71 -28.05 14.69
N THR A 283 15.84 -27.73 14.04
CA THR A 283 16.05 -27.89 12.60
C THR A 283 15.66 -29.30 12.13
N LEU A 284 16.16 -30.35 12.78
CA LEU A 284 15.84 -31.75 12.45
C LEU A 284 14.36 -32.09 12.65
N ASP A 285 13.74 -31.59 13.72
CA ASP A 285 12.35 -31.87 14.05
C ASP A 285 11.37 -31.17 13.07
N THR A 286 11.77 -30.02 12.51
CA THR A 286 10.97 -29.23 11.56
C THR A 286 11.15 -29.62 10.09
N GLN A 287 12.17 -30.42 9.79
CA GLN A 287 12.50 -30.95 8.45
C GLN A 287 12.38 -29.89 7.34
N PRO A 288 13.17 -28.80 7.41
CA PRO A 288 13.11 -27.75 6.41
C PRO A 288 13.51 -28.26 5.02
N PHE A 289 12.89 -27.69 3.98
CA PHE A 289 13.22 -27.97 2.58
C PHE A 289 13.07 -26.69 1.75
N ILE A 290 13.77 -26.63 0.62
CA ILE A 290 13.75 -25.48 -0.28
C ILE A 290 13.18 -25.92 -1.63
N VAL A 291 12.33 -25.07 -2.21
CA VAL A 291 11.94 -25.18 -3.62
C VAL A 291 12.63 -24.06 -4.38
N ARG A 292 13.56 -24.43 -5.28
CA ARG A 292 14.22 -23.52 -6.21
C ARG A 292 13.33 -23.28 -7.42
N LEU A 293 13.25 -22.02 -7.83
CA LEU A 293 12.36 -21.48 -8.83
C LEU A 293 13.13 -20.49 -9.72
N HIS A 294 12.73 -20.39 -10.99
CA HIS A 294 13.32 -19.47 -11.98
C HIS A 294 12.26 -18.60 -12.69
N LYS A 295 10.98 -18.82 -12.39
CA LYS A 295 9.82 -18.09 -12.89
C LYS A 295 9.00 -17.53 -11.73
N TRP A 296 8.45 -16.35 -11.91
CA TRP A 296 7.66 -15.65 -10.90
C TRP A 296 6.16 -15.89 -11.14
N GLY A 297 5.35 -15.71 -10.09
CA GLY A 297 3.88 -15.67 -10.16
C GLY A 297 3.19 -16.51 -11.24
N ASP A 298 2.56 -15.80 -12.17
CA ASP A 298 1.67 -16.17 -13.28
C ASP A 298 2.36 -16.86 -14.47
N GLU A 299 3.67 -16.67 -14.65
CA GLU A 299 4.50 -17.36 -15.65
C GLU A 299 4.48 -18.90 -15.47
N ARG A 300 4.04 -19.36 -14.29
CA ARG A 300 3.94 -20.78 -13.93
C ARG A 300 2.51 -21.30 -14.01
N GLN A 301 2.36 -22.46 -14.62
CA GLN A 301 1.12 -23.22 -14.51
C GLN A 301 1.00 -23.90 -13.14
N THR A 302 -0.23 -24.23 -12.78
CA THR A 302 -0.50 -25.03 -11.59
C THR A 302 -0.57 -26.52 -11.90
N TYR A 303 0.00 -27.31 -11.01
CA TYR A 303 0.14 -28.75 -11.18
C TYR A 303 -0.80 -29.55 -10.28
N VAL A 304 -1.46 -28.92 -9.31
CA VAL A 304 -2.60 -29.55 -8.64
C VAL A 304 -3.77 -29.67 -9.62
N GLN A 305 -3.93 -30.88 -10.17
CA GLN A 305 -4.94 -31.25 -11.16
C GLN A 305 -5.51 -32.62 -10.83
N GLY A 306 -6.83 -32.68 -10.64
CA GLY A 306 -7.48 -33.89 -10.14
C GLY A 306 -7.51 -34.96 -11.22
N LEU A 307 -7.19 -36.20 -10.87
CA LEU A 307 -7.27 -37.33 -11.79
C LEU A 307 -8.70 -37.87 -11.85
N LEU A 308 -9.29 -37.88 -13.05
CA LEU A 308 -10.61 -38.48 -13.28
C LEU A 308 -10.53 -40.00 -13.36
N SER A 309 -11.66 -40.68 -13.18
CA SER A 309 -11.74 -42.13 -13.39
C SER A 309 -11.45 -42.58 -14.82
N THR A 310 -11.50 -41.66 -15.78
CA THR A 310 -11.12 -41.86 -17.19
C THR A 310 -9.60 -41.87 -17.38
N GLY A 311 -8.81 -41.49 -16.37
CA GLY A 311 -7.36 -41.28 -16.47
C GLY A 311 -6.96 -39.89 -16.95
N GLU A 312 -7.92 -39.04 -17.30
CA GLU A 312 -7.64 -37.66 -17.73
C GLU A 312 -7.40 -36.73 -16.54
N ARG A 313 -6.49 -35.77 -16.71
CA ARG A 313 -6.29 -34.66 -15.76
C ARG A 313 -7.38 -33.63 -15.95
N LYS A 314 -8.01 -33.25 -14.85
CA LYS A 314 -8.96 -32.14 -14.80
C LYS A 314 -8.28 -30.95 -14.11
N PRO A 315 -7.95 -29.88 -14.84
CA PRO A 315 -7.60 -28.59 -14.25
C PRO A 315 -8.70 -28.17 -13.29
N LEU A 316 -8.36 -27.51 -12.18
CA LEU A 316 -9.40 -27.00 -11.30
C LEU A 316 -10.23 -25.98 -12.08
N TYR A 317 -11.54 -26.24 -12.18
CA TYR A 317 -12.47 -25.33 -12.85
C TYR A 317 -12.33 -23.95 -12.19
N PRO A 318 -12.22 -22.84 -12.92
CA PRO A 318 -12.20 -21.54 -12.28
C PRO A 318 -13.60 -21.29 -11.69
N ARG A 319 -13.79 -21.54 -10.40
CA ARG A 319 -14.92 -21.02 -9.59
C ARG A 319 -14.38 -19.96 -8.64
N GLY A 320 -15.14 -18.88 -8.37
CA GLY A 320 -14.70 -17.74 -7.55
C GLY A 320 -14.23 -18.13 -6.14
N GLY A 321 -14.59 -19.34 -5.71
CA GLY A 321 -14.12 -19.95 -4.46
C GLY A 321 -12.90 -20.86 -4.57
N ASN A 322 -12.20 -21.02 -5.71
CA ASN A 322 -11.06 -21.93 -5.84
C ASN A 322 -9.72 -21.26 -5.52
N TYR A 323 -8.80 -22.01 -4.91
CA TYR A 323 -7.52 -21.46 -4.46
C TYR A 323 -6.69 -20.84 -5.59
N GLN A 324 -6.70 -21.44 -6.78
CA GLN A 324 -5.97 -20.94 -7.96
C GLN A 324 -6.55 -19.64 -8.51
N VAL A 325 -7.86 -19.46 -8.41
CA VAL A 325 -8.54 -18.22 -8.84
C VAL A 325 -8.31 -17.12 -7.81
N VAL A 326 -8.49 -17.43 -6.53
CA VAL A 326 -8.30 -16.48 -5.44
C VAL A 326 -6.85 -15.99 -5.35
N ASN A 327 -5.86 -16.85 -5.64
CA ASN A 327 -4.44 -16.46 -5.66
C ASN A 327 -3.97 -15.83 -6.99
N ARG A 328 -4.80 -15.84 -8.04
CA ARG A 328 -4.49 -15.21 -9.35
C ARG A 328 -5.33 -13.96 -9.64
N GLY A 329 -6.09 -13.48 -8.65
CA GLY A 329 -7.15 -12.51 -8.89
C GLY A 329 -8.42 -13.15 -9.46
N SER A 330 -9.56 -12.75 -8.93
CA SER A 330 -10.89 -13.30 -9.19
C SER A 330 -11.28 -13.31 -10.68
N MET A 331 -12.16 -14.26 -11.05
CA MET A 331 -12.87 -14.27 -12.36
C MET A 331 -13.90 -13.16 -12.55
N TYR A 332 -14.13 -12.37 -11.50
CA TYR A 332 -15.00 -11.20 -11.53
C TYR A 332 -14.23 -9.91 -11.74
N ASN A 333 -12.96 -9.99 -12.16
CA ASN A 333 -12.23 -8.84 -12.71
C ASN A 333 -12.78 -8.42 -14.09
N THR A 334 -14.10 -8.45 -14.24
CA THR A 334 -14.87 -7.97 -15.40
C THR A 334 -15.13 -6.47 -15.30
N TYR A 335 -14.20 -5.71 -14.74
CA TYR A 335 -14.16 -4.28 -15.00
C TYR A 335 -13.37 -4.10 -16.30
N ASP A 336 -14.15 -3.93 -17.36
CA ASP A 336 -13.70 -3.55 -18.70
C ASP A 336 -13.05 -2.16 -18.57
N PRO A 337 -11.73 -2.00 -18.80
CA PRO A 337 -11.01 -0.76 -18.62
C PRO A 337 -11.37 0.18 -19.75
N TYR A 338 -11.92 1.34 -19.41
CA TYR A 338 -12.29 2.32 -20.41
C TYR A 338 -11.12 3.21 -20.86
N ILE A 339 -9.95 3.19 -20.19
CA ILE A 339 -8.83 4.07 -20.55
C ILE A 339 -7.49 3.35 -20.29
N ASP A 340 -6.66 3.32 -21.34
CA ASP A 340 -5.30 2.75 -21.52
C ASP A 340 -4.70 1.81 -20.46
N TYR A 341 -5.48 0.81 -20.03
CA TYR A 341 -4.97 -0.44 -19.51
C TYR A 341 -5.54 -1.58 -20.34
N TYR A 342 -4.66 -2.45 -20.84
CA TYR A 342 -5.08 -3.65 -21.55
C TYR A 342 -6.01 -4.47 -20.64
N SER A 343 -7.24 -4.71 -21.06
CA SER A 343 -8.32 -5.44 -20.34
C SER A 343 -8.01 -6.90 -19.97
N GLY A 344 -6.79 -7.36 -20.21
CA GLY A 344 -6.24 -8.62 -19.75
C GLY A 344 -5.28 -8.50 -18.57
N ASP A 345 -4.97 -7.29 -18.09
CA ASP A 345 -3.92 -7.05 -17.08
C ASP A 345 -4.48 -7.19 -15.65
N VAL A 346 -4.84 -8.43 -15.30
CA VAL A 346 -5.14 -8.81 -13.90
C VAL A 346 -3.95 -8.60 -12.95
N ASP A 347 -2.79 -8.22 -13.48
CA ASP A 347 -1.56 -8.00 -12.72
C ASP A 347 -1.59 -6.70 -11.92
N ILE A 348 -2.41 -5.70 -12.27
CA ILE A 348 -2.47 -4.40 -11.56
C ILE A 348 -2.93 -4.59 -10.09
N TYR A 349 -3.84 -5.53 -9.85
CA TYR A 349 -4.37 -5.80 -8.50
C TYR A 349 -3.31 -6.30 -7.52
N TYR A 350 -2.19 -6.86 -8.03
CA TYR A 350 -1.19 -7.58 -7.25
C TYR A 350 0.26 -7.38 -7.74
N ARG A 351 0.56 -6.38 -8.58
CA ARG A 351 1.89 -6.20 -9.21
C ARG A 351 3.04 -6.00 -8.23
N GLY A 352 2.75 -5.70 -6.97
CA GLY A 352 3.71 -5.67 -5.86
C GLY A 352 3.68 -6.88 -4.91
N TYR A 353 2.76 -7.84 -5.10
CA TYR A 353 2.42 -8.86 -4.12
C TYR A 353 2.43 -10.29 -4.69
N ASP A 354 3.63 -10.84 -4.90
CA ASP A 354 3.79 -12.21 -5.43
C ASP A 354 3.15 -13.30 -4.57
N PHE A 355 2.35 -14.15 -5.21
CA PHE A 355 1.81 -15.36 -4.59
C PHE A 355 2.49 -16.62 -5.10
N PRO A 356 3.11 -17.43 -4.23
CA PRO A 356 3.62 -18.72 -4.65
C PRO A 356 2.53 -19.81 -4.59
N PHE A 357 2.71 -20.84 -5.41
CA PHE A 357 1.85 -22.03 -5.41
C PHE A 357 2.24 -22.97 -4.26
N TRP A 358 1.99 -22.52 -3.02
CA TRP A 358 2.33 -23.21 -1.77
C TRP A 358 2.01 -24.71 -1.80
N ILE A 359 0.80 -25.05 -2.28
CA ILE A 359 0.32 -26.42 -2.31
C ILE A 359 1.05 -27.27 -3.37
N ASP A 360 1.39 -26.70 -4.52
CA ASP A 360 2.16 -27.41 -5.56
C ASP A 360 3.56 -27.75 -5.03
N HIS A 361 4.20 -26.84 -4.30
CA HIS A 361 5.52 -27.06 -3.71
C HIS A 361 5.51 -28.18 -2.67
N ILE A 362 4.46 -28.26 -1.85
CA ILE A 362 4.30 -29.31 -0.84
C ILE A 362 4.06 -30.68 -1.50
N TYR A 363 3.19 -30.77 -2.50
CA TYR A 363 3.00 -32.01 -3.25
C TYR A 363 4.26 -32.42 -4.01
N TYR A 364 4.99 -31.46 -4.57
CA TYR A 364 6.25 -31.72 -5.26
C TYR A 364 7.31 -32.28 -4.30
N ARG A 365 7.42 -31.74 -3.09
CA ARG A 365 8.26 -32.31 -2.03
C ARG A 365 7.86 -33.76 -1.73
N ASP A 366 6.58 -34.01 -1.48
CA ASP A 366 6.11 -35.35 -1.09
C ASP A 366 6.30 -36.37 -2.21
N PHE A 367 6.08 -35.97 -3.47
CA PHE A 367 6.41 -36.77 -4.64
C PHE A 367 7.89 -37.16 -4.66
N LYS A 368 8.80 -36.19 -4.43
CA LYS A 368 10.24 -36.43 -4.46
C LYS A 368 10.76 -37.29 -3.31
N LEU A 369 10.20 -37.12 -2.11
CA LEU A 369 10.65 -37.85 -0.92
C LEU A 369 10.01 -39.23 -0.80
N TYR A 370 8.75 -39.39 -1.21
CA TYR A 370 7.94 -40.57 -0.90
C TYR A 370 7.29 -41.24 -2.12
N GLY A 371 7.36 -40.62 -3.30
CA GLY A 371 6.79 -41.14 -4.55
C GLY A 371 5.32 -40.76 -4.77
N SER A 372 4.81 -41.12 -5.96
CA SER A 372 3.47 -40.75 -6.42
C SER A 372 2.33 -41.40 -5.62
N ASP A 373 2.60 -42.53 -4.97
CA ASP A 373 1.61 -43.29 -4.20
C ASP A 373 1.53 -42.86 -2.73
N HIS A 374 2.29 -41.82 -2.35
CA HIS A 374 2.28 -41.30 -0.98
C HIS A 374 0.88 -40.82 -0.57
N LEU A 375 0.43 -41.26 0.60
CA LEU A 375 -0.88 -40.97 1.17
C LEU A 375 -0.86 -39.66 1.94
N TYR A 376 -1.58 -38.66 1.43
CA TYR A 376 -1.63 -37.34 2.06
C TYR A 376 -2.67 -37.24 3.19
N ASN A 377 -3.66 -38.13 3.20
CA ASN A 377 -4.77 -38.11 4.15
C ASN A 377 -5.05 -39.48 4.75
N PRO A 378 -4.13 -40.03 5.57
CA PRO A 378 -4.29 -41.35 6.13
C PRO A 378 -5.44 -41.39 7.16
N GLY A 379 -6.32 -42.40 7.07
CA GLY A 379 -7.29 -42.72 8.12
C GLY A 379 -8.71 -42.13 7.99
N HIS A 380 -9.16 -41.83 6.77
CA HIS A 380 -10.56 -41.42 6.55
C HIS A 380 -11.58 -42.55 6.80
N PRO A 381 -12.86 -42.23 7.08
CA PRO A 381 -13.93 -43.23 7.16
C PRO A 381 -13.95 -44.09 5.88
N LYS A 382 -14.21 -45.40 5.98
CA LYS A 382 -14.24 -46.39 4.87
C LYS A 382 -15.12 -46.00 3.66
N THR A 383 -15.92 -44.93 3.76
CA THR A 383 -16.78 -44.39 2.71
C THR A 383 -16.10 -43.35 1.81
N LYS A 384 -14.85 -42.95 2.08
CA LYS A 384 -14.05 -42.06 1.22
C LYS A 384 -12.78 -42.76 0.74
N LYS A 385 -12.41 -42.55 -0.54
CA LYS A 385 -11.17 -43.07 -1.11
C LYS A 385 -9.97 -42.33 -0.54
N ASP A 386 -8.87 -43.05 -0.35
CA ASP A 386 -7.58 -42.47 0.01
C ASP A 386 -7.09 -41.51 -1.08
N ILE A 387 -6.42 -40.45 -0.64
CA ILE A 387 -5.84 -39.44 -1.52
C ILE A 387 -4.34 -39.68 -1.61
N THR A 388 -3.87 -39.93 -2.83
CA THR A 388 -2.44 -40.04 -3.15
C THR A 388 -1.94 -38.77 -3.82
N VAL A 389 -0.63 -38.55 -3.82
CA VAL A 389 -0.01 -37.48 -4.60
C VAL A 389 -0.42 -37.59 -6.08
N HIS A 390 -0.37 -38.79 -6.66
CA HIS A 390 -0.76 -39.03 -8.06
C HIS A 390 -2.18 -38.56 -8.37
N THR A 391 -3.13 -38.77 -7.46
CA THR A 391 -4.54 -38.39 -7.69
C THR A 391 -4.79 -36.89 -7.71
N GLU A 392 -3.95 -36.09 -7.03
CA GLU A 392 -4.19 -34.65 -6.83
C GLU A 392 -3.19 -33.75 -7.55
N PHE A 393 -2.00 -34.26 -7.84
CA PHE A 393 -0.87 -33.52 -8.40
C PHE A 393 -0.37 -34.22 -9.68
N ALA A 394 -0.32 -33.45 -10.77
CA ALA A 394 0.17 -33.88 -12.07
C ALA A 394 1.71 -33.86 -12.11
N HIS A 395 2.32 -34.74 -11.30
CA HIS A 395 3.78 -34.87 -11.23
C HIS A 395 4.42 -35.18 -12.59
N GLU A 396 3.70 -35.91 -13.44
CA GLU A 396 4.11 -36.23 -14.81
C GLU A 396 4.19 -34.99 -15.74
N LEU A 397 3.55 -33.88 -15.37
CA LEU A 397 3.66 -32.59 -16.05
C LEU A 397 4.65 -31.64 -15.34
N ALA A 398 4.72 -31.73 -14.01
CA ALA A 398 5.59 -30.88 -13.20
C ALA A 398 7.08 -31.21 -13.36
N GLU A 399 7.42 -32.50 -13.49
CA GLU A 399 8.82 -32.91 -13.65
C GLU A 399 9.45 -32.40 -14.95
N PRO A 400 8.85 -32.59 -16.14
CA PRO A 400 9.47 -32.16 -17.40
C PRO A 400 9.48 -30.64 -17.59
N SER A 401 8.63 -29.88 -16.88
CA SER A 401 8.60 -28.42 -17.02
C SER A 401 9.82 -27.73 -16.43
N GLY A 402 10.46 -28.34 -15.44
CA GLY A 402 11.57 -27.74 -14.70
C GLY A 402 11.18 -26.55 -13.82
N ASP A 403 9.88 -26.30 -13.63
CA ASP A 403 9.40 -25.14 -12.85
C ASP A 403 9.78 -25.24 -11.36
N PHE A 404 10.00 -26.45 -10.84
CA PHE A 404 10.40 -26.69 -9.45
C PHE A 404 11.66 -27.57 -9.39
N LYS A 405 12.54 -27.26 -8.43
CA LYS A 405 13.61 -28.17 -8.01
C LYS A 405 13.65 -28.24 -6.49
N LEU A 406 13.55 -29.47 -5.95
CA LEU A 406 13.65 -29.70 -4.52
C LEU A 406 15.13 -29.66 -4.10
N ILE A 407 15.41 -28.93 -3.04
CA ILE A 407 16.70 -28.82 -2.39
C ILE A 407 16.51 -29.18 -0.91
N LEU A 408 17.31 -30.11 -0.42
CA LEU A 408 17.37 -30.49 0.99
C LEU A 408 18.53 -29.76 1.69
N MET A 409 18.53 -29.81 3.02
CA MET A 409 19.60 -29.15 3.81
C MET A 409 20.99 -29.74 3.50
N ASP A 410 21.07 -31.03 3.16
CA ASP A 410 22.32 -31.70 2.77
C ASP A 410 22.85 -31.27 1.39
N ASP A 411 22.02 -30.61 0.58
CA ASP A 411 22.41 -30.08 -0.73
C ASP A 411 23.03 -28.67 -0.63
N LEU A 412 23.10 -28.08 0.56
CA LEU A 412 23.71 -26.76 0.77
C LEU A 412 25.25 -26.84 0.66
N PRO A 413 25.93 -25.79 0.15
CA PRO A 413 25.39 -24.48 -0.19
C PRO A 413 24.64 -24.44 -1.54
N GLN A 414 23.68 -23.53 -1.66
CA GLN A 414 22.96 -23.25 -2.91
C GLN A 414 23.00 -21.77 -3.26
N GLN A 415 23.29 -21.47 -4.52
CA GLN A 415 23.24 -20.13 -5.08
C GLN A 415 21.93 -19.91 -5.84
N PHE A 416 21.36 -18.72 -5.66
CA PHE A 416 20.26 -18.17 -6.46
C PHE A 416 20.77 -16.87 -7.07
N ASP A 417 20.67 -16.67 -8.38
CA ASP A 417 21.27 -15.52 -9.07
C ASP A 417 20.30 -14.99 -10.12
N GLY A 418 20.30 -13.67 -10.33
CA GLY A 418 19.35 -13.03 -11.23
C GLY A 418 17.90 -13.34 -10.84
N ARG A 419 17.10 -13.87 -11.78
CA ARG A 419 15.68 -14.20 -11.54
C ARG A 419 15.45 -15.49 -10.75
N GLU A 420 16.49 -16.28 -10.48
CA GLU A 420 16.35 -17.49 -9.67
C GLU A 420 16.20 -17.16 -8.18
N TYR A 421 15.35 -17.93 -7.49
CA TYR A 421 15.12 -17.76 -6.06
C TYR A 421 14.78 -19.10 -5.39
N GLY A 422 14.97 -19.15 -4.08
CA GLY A 422 14.60 -20.28 -3.24
C GLY A 422 13.49 -19.92 -2.27
N ILE A 423 12.48 -20.79 -2.12
CA ILE A 423 11.53 -20.70 -1.01
C ILE A 423 11.81 -21.82 -0.01
N LEU A 424 12.30 -21.44 1.16
CA LEU A 424 12.49 -22.29 2.32
C LEU A 424 11.18 -22.47 3.07
N TYR A 425 10.78 -23.72 3.29
CA TYR A 425 9.64 -24.11 4.10
C TYR A 425 10.08 -24.70 5.43
N VAL A 426 9.42 -24.30 6.51
CA VAL A 426 9.61 -24.87 7.85
C VAL A 426 8.27 -25.34 8.38
N ASN A 427 8.15 -26.63 8.70
CA ASN A 427 6.90 -27.22 9.18
C ASN A 427 6.83 -27.22 10.72
N LEU A 428 5.98 -26.37 11.27
CA LEU A 428 5.76 -26.25 12.72
C LEU A 428 4.71 -27.23 13.24
N GLU A 429 3.89 -27.85 12.38
CA GLU A 429 2.86 -28.82 12.78
C GLU A 429 3.44 -30.05 13.48
N LEU A 430 4.66 -30.46 13.11
CA LEU A 430 5.37 -31.59 13.72
C LEU A 430 5.73 -31.30 15.19
N ILE A 431 6.00 -30.03 15.52
CA ILE A 431 6.38 -29.58 16.86
C ILE A 431 5.16 -29.34 17.73
N GLY A 432 4.18 -28.62 17.18
CA GLY A 432 3.11 -28.02 17.98
C GLY A 432 2.00 -28.98 18.43
N ARG A 433 2.05 -30.26 18.04
CA ARG A 433 1.12 -31.30 18.57
C ARG A 433 1.26 -31.51 20.09
N ASN A 434 2.43 -31.24 20.65
CA ASN A 434 2.75 -31.55 22.05
C ASN A 434 3.16 -30.33 22.88
N THR A 435 3.18 -29.12 22.31
CA THR A 435 3.69 -27.92 23.00
C THR A 435 3.13 -26.63 22.38
N THR A 436 2.77 -25.66 23.22
CA THR A 436 2.43 -24.30 22.79
C THR A 436 3.67 -23.59 22.25
N ILE A 437 3.61 -23.12 21.02
CA ILE A 437 4.69 -22.34 20.43
C ILE A 437 4.48 -20.88 20.80
N ARG A 438 5.54 -20.22 21.28
CA ARG A 438 5.56 -18.80 21.65
C ARG A 438 6.57 -18.01 20.84
N SER A 439 7.62 -18.66 20.32
CA SER A 439 8.57 -18.02 19.43
C SER A 439 9.11 -18.98 18.40
N VAL A 440 9.34 -18.43 17.21
CA VAL A 440 10.10 -19.09 16.15
C VAL A 440 11.05 -18.06 15.54
N HIS A 441 12.30 -18.45 15.31
CA HIS A 441 13.18 -17.73 14.41
C HIS A 441 14.02 -18.70 13.59
N VAL A 442 14.41 -18.25 12.40
CA VAL A 442 15.25 -19.01 11.47
C VAL A 442 16.51 -18.21 11.23
N ASP A 443 17.66 -18.80 11.52
CA ASP A 443 18.97 -18.23 11.22
C ASP A 443 19.43 -18.79 9.86
N LEU A 444 19.57 -17.90 8.88
CA LEU A 444 20.09 -18.19 7.54
C LEU A 444 21.54 -17.73 7.45
N THR A 445 22.46 -18.61 7.09
CA THR A 445 23.84 -18.20 6.76
C THR A 445 23.90 -17.86 5.28
N LEU A 446 23.90 -16.58 4.94
CA LEU A 446 23.86 -16.05 3.57
C LEU A 446 25.14 -15.30 3.23
N ALA A 447 25.58 -15.37 1.98
CA ALA A 447 26.61 -14.49 1.42
C ALA A 447 26.08 -13.76 0.18
N ASN A 448 26.81 -12.72 -0.22
CA ASN A 448 26.53 -11.85 -1.36
C ASN A 448 25.24 -11.03 -1.22
N ASP A 449 24.71 -10.52 -2.34
CA ASP A 449 23.50 -9.74 -2.40
C ASP A 449 22.29 -10.63 -2.11
N TYR A 450 21.40 -10.20 -1.22
CA TYR A 450 20.27 -11.00 -0.80
C TYR A 450 19.07 -10.12 -0.45
N ARG A 451 17.90 -10.57 -0.88
CA ARG A 451 16.60 -10.16 -0.35
C ARG A 451 15.97 -11.36 0.35
N VAL A 452 15.59 -11.16 1.61
CA VAL A 452 14.90 -12.18 2.41
C VAL A 452 13.52 -11.69 2.76
N GLU A 453 12.52 -12.48 2.36
CA GLU A 453 11.11 -12.19 2.59
C GLU A 453 10.43 -13.34 3.34
N PHE A 454 9.34 -13.03 4.02
CA PHE A 454 8.70 -13.95 4.94
C PHE A 454 7.17 -13.98 4.77
N SER A 455 6.58 -15.17 4.86
CA SER A 455 5.13 -15.42 4.83
C SER A 455 4.71 -16.48 5.85
N GLU A 456 3.54 -16.28 6.48
CA GLU A 456 2.92 -17.20 7.44
C GLU A 456 1.79 -17.97 6.77
N ILE A 457 1.72 -19.29 6.97
CA ILE A 457 0.70 -20.14 6.37
C ILE A 457 -0.15 -20.76 7.49
N ASP A 458 -1.37 -20.26 7.64
CA ASP A 458 -2.38 -20.79 8.54
C ASP A 458 -3.04 -22.04 7.97
N LEU A 459 -3.53 -22.90 8.87
CA LEU A 459 -4.41 -24.01 8.49
C LEU A 459 -5.83 -23.53 8.24
N ALA A 460 -6.42 -23.96 7.13
CA ALA A 460 -7.82 -23.72 6.84
C ALA A 460 -8.77 -24.57 7.71
N ASN A 461 -9.87 -23.96 8.17
CA ASN A 461 -10.93 -24.63 8.94
C ASN A 461 -12.22 -24.81 8.11
N SER A 462 -12.28 -25.89 7.31
CA SER A 462 -13.51 -26.50 6.78
C SER A 462 -13.11 -27.86 6.17
N LYS A 463 -13.88 -28.93 6.42
CA LYS A 463 -13.55 -30.34 6.10
C LYS A 463 -12.98 -30.59 4.68
N PRO A 464 -12.37 -31.76 4.43
CA PRO A 464 -10.98 -32.17 4.59
C PRO A 464 -10.32 -32.30 3.20
N ASN A 465 -10.42 -31.29 2.32
CA ASN A 465 -9.71 -31.39 1.04
C ASN A 465 -8.24 -31.02 1.30
N PRO A 466 -7.29 -31.96 1.15
CA PRO A 466 -5.85 -31.66 1.18
C PRO A 466 -5.43 -30.39 0.45
N ARG A 467 -6.10 -30.10 -0.67
CA ARG A 467 -5.84 -28.96 -1.56
C ARG A 467 -6.06 -27.60 -0.91
N ASP A 468 -7.03 -27.49 -0.01
CA ASP A 468 -7.40 -26.22 0.63
C ASP A 468 -6.73 -26.04 2.00
N ARG A 469 -5.97 -27.02 2.49
CA ARG A 469 -5.38 -27.03 3.84
C ARG A 469 -4.47 -25.82 4.11
N TYR A 470 -3.65 -25.45 3.13
CA TYR A 470 -2.66 -24.37 3.21
C TYR A 470 -3.05 -23.14 2.39
N ARG A 471 -4.36 -22.95 2.20
CA ARG A 471 -4.89 -21.85 1.40
C ARG A 471 -4.72 -20.47 2.03
N TYR A 472 -4.47 -20.41 3.33
CA TYR A 472 -4.41 -19.15 4.09
C TYR A 472 -2.97 -18.77 4.37
N ALA A 473 -2.33 -18.13 3.40
CA ALA A 473 -1.00 -17.55 3.57
C ALA A 473 -1.08 -16.03 3.68
N THR A 474 -0.18 -15.40 4.43
CA THR A 474 0.03 -13.95 4.33
C THR A 474 0.86 -13.63 3.10
N PHE A 475 0.81 -12.37 2.64
CA PHE A 475 1.76 -11.88 1.64
C PHE A 475 3.21 -11.99 2.13
N PHE A 476 4.14 -12.09 1.18
CA PHE A 476 5.56 -11.96 1.48
C PHE A 476 5.88 -10.52 1.90
N ARG A 477 6.65 -10.38 2.97
CA ARG A 477 7.18 -9.09 3.41
C ARG A 477 8.69 -9.16 3.54
N THR A 478 9.38 -8.13 3.08
CA THR A 478 10.84 -8.01 3.23
C THR A 478 11.21 -7.89 4.70
N VAL A 479 12.08 -8.79 5.17
CA VAL A 479 12.56 -8.83 6.56
C VAL A 479 14.06 -8.56 6.66
N ALA A 480 14.81 -8.73 5.57
CA ALA A 480 16.21 -8.35 5.48
C ALA A 480 16.63 -8.13 4.03
N LYS A 481 17.57 -7.21 3.82
CA LYS A 481 18.28 -7.00 2.56
C LYS A 481 19.79 -6.92 2.83
N ALA A 482 20.63 -7.26 1.85
CA ALA A 482 22.06 -7.00 1.91
C ALA A 482 22.31 -5.49 1.70
N PRO A 483 23.27 -4.86 2.39
CA PRO A 483 23.66 -3.49 2.08
C PRO A 483 24.47 -3.40 0.78
N GLY A 484 24.01 -2.58 -0.17
CA GLY A 484 24.51 -2.50 -1.55
C GLY A 484 24.37 -3.84 -2.28
N ASN A 485 25.24 -4.07 -3.26
CA ASN A 485 25.31 -5.33 -4.01
C ASN A 485 26.63 -6.06 -3.75
N PRO A 486 26.80 -6.71 -2.58
CA PRO A 486 28.06 -7.37 -2.24
C PRO A 486 28.25 -8.66 -3.04
N LYS A 487 29.45 -8.84 -3.60
CA LYS A 487 29.85 -10.05 -4.37
C LYS A 487 31.11 -10.70 -3.78
N ASP A 488 31.29 -10.54 -2.48
CA ASP A 488 32.54 -10.82 -1.77
C ASP A 488 32.61 -12.22 -1.14
N GLY A 489 31.55 -13.02 -1.25
CA GLY A 489 31.44 -14.35 -0.66
C GLY A 489 31.42 -14.36 0.86
N ARG A 490 31.34 -13.20 1.53
CA ARG A 490 31.39 -13.13 2.99
C ARG A 490 30.04 -13.51 3.58
N THR A 491 30.05 -14.55 4.41
CA THR A 491 28.84 -15.04 5.08
C THR A 491 28.40 -14.13 6.23
N ARG A 492 27.09 -13.99 6.38
CA ARG A 492 26.40 -13.28 7.44
C ARG A 492 25.21 -14.13 7.91
N VAL A 493 24.92 -14.08 9.20
CA VAL A 493 23.73 -14.73 9.75
C VAL A 493 22.56 -13.75 9.72
N VAL A 494 21.57 -14.05 8.90
CA VAL A 494 20.30 -13.32 8.81
C VAL A 494 19.27 -14.05 9.68
N ARG A 495 18.86 -13.41 10.77
CA ARG A 495 17.84 -13.95 11.69
C ARG A 495 16.45 -13.48 11.29
N VAL A 496 15.67 -14.37 10.70
CA VAL A 496 14.25 -14.15 10.40
C VAL A 496 13.42 -14.46 11.64
N LYS A 497 12.84 -13.42 12.25
CA LYS A 497 11.92 -13.57 13.39
C LYS A 497 10.49 -13.71 12.90
N VAL A 498 9.80 -14.75 13.35
CA VAL A 498 8.43 -15.08 12.93
C VAL A 498 7.43 -14.28 13.75
N GLY A 499 6.37 -13.78 13.10
CA GLY A 499 5.20 -13.24 13.78
C GLY A 499 4.43 -12.23 12.95
N VAL A 500 3.13 -12.09 13.19
CA VAL A 500 2.26 -11.23 12.39
C VAL A 500 2.46 -9.76 12.72
N PRO A 501 2.23 -8.82 11.78
CA PRO A 501 2.18 -7.41 12.09
C PRO A 501 1.01 -7.12 13.04
N THR A 502 1.26 -6.36 14.09
CA THR A 502 0.26 -6.00 15.10
C THR A 502 0.04 -4.49 15.21
N GLY A 503 1.01 -3.68 14.80
CA GLY A 503 0.83 -2.24 14.65
C GLY A 503 2.02 -1.57 13.99
N LEU A 504 1.85 -0.32 13.62
CA LEU A 504 2.87 0.59 13.09
C LEU A 504 2.78 1.92 13.84
N SER A 505 3.93 2.47 14.23
CA SER A 505 4.03 3.85 14.69
C SER A 505 5.03 4.62 13.85
N ILE A 506 4.68 5.83 13.47
CA ILE A 506 5.55 6.77 12.78
C ILE A 506 5.67 8.04 13.62
N TYR A 507 6.91 8.45 13.86
CA TYR A 507 7.24 9.71 14.52
C TYR A 507 7.99 10.59 13.53
N SER A 508 7.62 11.86 13.42
CA SER A 508 8.32 12.82 12.56
C SER A 508 8.53 14.15 13.26
N VAL A 509 9.63 14.82 12.90
CA VAL A 509 9.87 16.23 13.17
C VAL A 509 10.17 16.94 11.85
N ASN A 510 9.52 18.07 11.61
CA ASN A 510 9.69 18.83 10.38
C ASN A 510 9.98 20.30 10.67
N ALA A 511 10.68 20.96 9.76
CA ALA A 511 11.02 22.36 9.85
C ALA A 511 10.99 23.02 8.47
N TYR A 512 10.27 24.13 8.34
CA TYR A 512 10.27 24.91 7.11
C TYR A 512 10.20 26.41 7.38
N GLY A 513 10.81 27.20 6.50
CA GLY A 513 10.83 28.65 6.66
C GLY A 513 11.73 29.36 5.66
N VAL A 514 11.84 30.68 5.82
CA VAL A 514 12.66 31.53 4.94
C VAL A 514 13.66 32.33 5.77
N LEU A 515 14.95 32.05 5.62
CA LEU A 515 16.03 32.77 6.30
C LEU A 515 16.89 33.52 5.29
N ALA A 516 16.93 34.86 5.37
CA ALA A 516 17.74 35.69 4.48
C ALA A 516 17.56 35.35 2.98
N GLY A 517 16.33 35.00 2.58
CA GLY A 517 15.97 34.59 1.21
C GLY A 517 16.21 33.12 0.87
N PHE A 518 16.84 32.33 1.75
CA PHE A 518 16.92 30.89 1.62
C PHE A 518 15.62 30.26 2.11
N ARG A 519 14.92 29.54 1.24
CA ARG A 519 13.80 28.67 1.65
C ARG A 519 14.40 27.35 2.08
N ILE A 520 14.07 26.93 3.28
CA ILE A 520 14.54 25.68 3.90
C ILE A 520 13.29 24.83 4.13
N ASN A 521 13.36 23.55 3.77
CA ASN A 521 12.38 22.55 4.12
C ASN A 521 13.11 21.28 4.56
N ALA A 522 12.76 20.72 5.70
CA ALA A 522 13.39 19.53 6.22
C ALA A 522 12.40 18.67 6.99
N GLU A 523 12.58 17.37 6.92
CA GLU A 523 11.82 16.41 7.70
C GLU A 523 12.71 15.23 8.08
N PHE A 524 12.49 14.71 9.29
CA PHE A 524 13.03 13.44 9.73
C PHE A 524 11.89 12.61 10.29
N ALA A 525 11.72 11.40 9.77
CA ALA A 525 10.71 10.45 10.21
C ALA A 525 11.33 9.09 10.56
N LYS A 526 10.68 8.37 11.47
CA LYS A 526 11.05 7.01 11.87
C LYS A 526 9.79 6.14 11.94
N SER A 527 9.76 5.07 11.16
CA SER A 527 8.75 4.04 11.23
C SER A 527 9.14 2.96 12.25
N SER A 528 8.17 2.33 12.88
CA SER A 528 8.36 1.22 13.82
C SER A 528 7.20 0.24 13.68
N SER A 529 7.42 -0.81 12.90
CA SER A 529 6.49 -1.92 12.72
C SER A 529 6.64 -2.91 13.87
N PHE A 530 5.56 -3.10 14.63
CA PHE A 530 5.48 -4.05 15.72
C PHE A 530 4.95 -5.37 15.20
N LEU A 531 5.66 -6.44 15.53
CA LEU A 531 5.29 -7.80 15.18
C LEU A 531 5.23 -8.66 16.43
N GLN A 532 4.34 -9.65 16.42
CA GLN A 532 4.22 -10.62 17.50
C GLN A 532 3.90 -12.00 16.97
N TYR A 533 4.60 -13.02 17.46
CA TYR A 533 4.25 -14.40 17.16
C TYR A 533 2.83 -14.71 17.68
N ALA A 534 1.97 -15.28 16.82
CA ALA A 534 0.66 -15.76 17.24
C ALA A 534 0.82 -17.04 18.07
N SER A 535 0.97 -16.91 19.39
CA SER A 535 1.19 -18.06 20.26
C SER A 535 -0.01 -19.00 20.28
N GLY A 536 0.29 -20.29 20.40
CA GLY A 536 -0.71 -21.35 20.33
C GLY A 536 -0.14 -22.63 19.72
N PRO A 537 -0.97 -23.67 19.59
CA PRO A 537 -0.68 -24.81 18.72
C PRO A 537 -0.93 -24.43 17.24
N PRO A 538 -0.25 -25.07 16.29
CA PRO A 538 -0.42 -24.89 14.85
C PRO A 538 -1.68 -25.63 14.39
N THR A 539 -2.82 -25.09 14.78
CA THR A 539 -4.15 -25.62 14.47
C THR A 539 -4.93 -24.62 13.63
N PRO A 540 -6.00 -25.06 12.93
CA PRO A 540 -6.89 -24.14 12.25
C PRO A 540 -7.42 -23.05 13.19
N ARG A 541 -7.91 -21.97 12.60
CA ARG A 541 -8.46 -20.81 13.33
C ARG A 541 -9.49 -21.19 14.36
N VAL A 542 -9.51 -20.41 15.44
CA VAL A 542 -10.41 -20.60 16.57
C VAL A 542 -11.83 -20.19 16.18
N PRO A 543 -12.82 -21.09 16.30
CA PRO A 543 -14.23 -20.73 16.11
C PRO A 543 -14.69 -19.61 17.05
N LEU A 544 -15.72 -18.85 16.64
CA LEU A 544 -16.21 -17.68 17.38
C LEU A 544 -16.56 -17.97 18.85
N ASP A 545 -17.10 -19.16 19.15
CA ASP A 545 -17.49 -19.60 20.49
C ASP A 545 -16.30 -19.95 21.41
N ALA A 546 -15.10 -20.13 20.84
CA ALA A 546 -13.88 -20.43 21.58
C ALA A 546 -12.89 -19.24 21.68
N LEU A 547 -13.23 -18.07 21.13
CA LEU A 547 -12.34 -16.91 21.08
C LEU A 547 -11.90 -16.43 22.47
N SER A 548 -12.82 -16.33 23.43
CA SER A 548 -12.50 -15.84 24.79
C SER A 548 -11.47 -16.73 25.49
N ILE A 549 -11.53 -18.05 25.27
CA ILE A 549 -10.58 -19.01 25.84
C ILE A 549 -9.20 -18.81 25.19
N ASN A 550 -9.15 -18.66 23.87
CA ASN A 550 -7.88 -18.45 23.17
C ASN A 550 -7.25 -17.10 23.48
N ALA A 551 -8.06 -16.04 23.55
CA ALA A 551 -7.64 -14.72 23.98
C ALA A 551 -6.97 -14.78 25.35
N ARG A 552 -7.63 -15.42 26.34
CA ARG A 552 -7.06 -15.63 27.68
C ARG A 552 -5.75 -16.42 27.64
N ASN A 553 -5.70 -17.53 26.91
CA ASN A 553 -4.49 -18.34 26.77
C ASN A 553 -3.31 -17.54 26.20
N ARG A 554 -3.58 -16.64 25.25
CA ARG A 554 -2.58 -15.77 24.64
C ARG A 554 -2.12 -14.66 25.58
N GLU A 555 -2.97 -14.17 26.47
CA GLU A 555 -2.55 -13.24 27.53
C GLU A 555 -1.63 -13.92 28.55
N ASP A 556 -1.99 -15.13 28.96
CA ASP A 556 -1.20 -15.91 29.93
C ASP A 556 0.12 -16.42 29.31
N ASN A 557 0.14 -16.66 28.00
CA ASN A 557 1.30 -17.15 27.25
C ASN A 557 1.52 -16.32 25.97
N PRO A 558 1.96 -15.06 26.09
CA PRO A 558 2.13 -14.20 24.93
C PRO A 558 3.26 -14.71 24.03
N GLY A 559 3.06 -14.58 22.73
CA GLY A 559 4.14 -14.84 21.78
C GLY A 559 5.22 -13.76 21.84
N GLN A 560 6.42 -14.12 21.39
CA GLN A 560 7.56 -13.22 21.36
C GLN A 560 7.29 -12.04 20.43
N ARG A 561 7.60 -10.83 20.92
CA ARG A 561 7.52 -9.60 20.14
C ARG A 561 8.86 -9.26 19.53
N HIS A 562 8.79 -8.58 18.39
CA HIS A 562 9.92 -7.89 17.79
C HIS A 562 9.45 -6.63 17.07
N THR A 563 10.41 -5.78 16.71
CA THR A 563 10.15 -4.51 16.04
C THR A 563 11.13 -4.36 14.89
N VAL A 564 10.62 -3.93 13.75
CA VAL A 564 11.40 -3.48 12.60
C VAL A 564 11.25 -1.97 12.53
N SER A 565 12.36 -1.25 12.52
CA SER A 565 12.35 0.21 12.48
C SER A 565 13.39 0.69 11.49
N ASP A 566 13.04 1.71 10.71
CA ASP A 566 13.96 2.43 9.86
C ASP A 566 13.60 3.92 9.85
N LYS A 567 14.43 4.73 9.19
CA LYS A 567 14.29 6.18 9.14
C LYS A 567 14.22 6.68 7.70
N ALA A 568 13.57 7.81 7.53
CA ALA A 568 13.55 8.59 6.32
C ALA A 568 13.83 10.05 6.67
N TYR A 569 14.55 10.79 5.83
CA TYR A 569 14.73 12.21 6.02
C TYR A 569 15.11 12.91 4.72
N TYR A 570 14.80 14.19 4.67
CA TYR A 570 15.27 15.07 3.60
C TYR A 570 15.54 16.49 4.11
N LEU A 571 16.36 17.21 3.37
CA LEU A 571 16.60 18.64 3.50
C LEU A 571 16.64 19.23 2.10
N THR A 572 15.81 20.24 1.83
CA THR A 572 15.89 21.06 0.64
C THR A 572 16.17 22.51 0.98
N VAL A 573 17.05 23.12 0.20
CA VAL A 573 17.43 24.52 0.32
C VAL A 573 17.41 25.15 -1.05
N GLN A 574 16.68 26.26 -1.20
CA GLN A 574 16.65 27.01 -2.46
C GLN A 574 16.71 28.52 -2.22
N LYS A 575 17.31 29.23 -3.17
CA LYS A 575 17.35 30.69 -3.18
C LYS A 575 17.42 31.24 -4.60
N ASP A 576 16.63 32.28 -4.84
CA ASP A 576 16.67 33.09 -6.06
C ASP A 576 17.31 34.45 -5.77
N PHE A 577 18.38 34.80 -6.49
CA PHE A 577 19.11 36.06 -6.44
C PHE A 577 18.79 36.96 -7.66
N GLY A 578 17.67 36.72 -8.33
CA GLY A 578 17.20 37.48 -9.48
C GLY A 578 17.74 36.93 -10.81
N ARG A 579 19.03 37.13 -11.11
CA ARG A 579 19.66 36.56 -12.31
C ARG A 579 20.24 35.16 -12.11
N PHE A 580 20.54 34.81 -10.86
CA PHE A 580 21.11 33.53 -10.48
C PHE A 580 20.19 32.89 -9.44
N GLY A 581 19.93 31.59 -9.57
CA GLY A 581 19.24 30.78 -8.59
C GLY A 581 20.09 29.58 -8.22
N PHE A 582 19.91 29.09 -7.01
CA PHE A 582 20.54 27.86 -6.52
C PHE A 582 19.48 27.03 -5.80
N GLY A 583 19.55 25.72 -5.98
CA GLY A 583 18.84 24.77 -5.15
C GLY A 583 19.70 23.55 -4.87
N GLY A 584 19.42 22.91 -3.74
CA GLY A 584 19.99 21.62 -3.44
C GLY A 584 19.11 20.84 -2.47
N GLU A 585 19.21 19.53 -2.56
CA GLU A 585 18.53 18.58 -1.72
C GLU A 585 19.47 17.46 -1.27
N TYR A 586 19.18 16.93 -0.09
CA TYR A 586 19.88 15.80 0.50
C TYR A 586 18.84 14.91 1.16
N PHE A 587 18.83 13.63 0.82
CA PHE A 587 17.74 12.73 1.18
C PHE A 587 18.23 11.32 1.46
N TYR A 588 17.43 10.60 2.25
CA TYR A 588 17.63 9.23 2.65
C TYR A 588 16.29 8.58 2.97
N MET A 589 16.00 7.46 2.33
CA MET A 589 14.84 6.62 2.54
C MET A 589 15.34 5.23 2.90
N GLY A 590 15.22 4.82 4.16
CA GLY A 590 15.72 3.53 4.60
C GLY A 590 15.02 2.36 3.89
N PRO A 591 15.73 1.26 3.55
CA PRO A 591 15.15 0.12 2.84
C PRO A 591 13.99 -0.58 3.57
N LEU A 592 13.88 -0.39 4.88
CA LEU A 592 12.78 -0.94 5.70
C LEU A 592 11.88 0.17 6.26
N TYR A 593 12.01 1.40 5.76
CA TYR A 593 11.09 2.48 6.06
C TYR A 593 9.75 2.16 5.43
N THR A 594 8.65 2.39 6.15
CA THR A 594 7.32 2.04 5.65
C THR A 594 6.25 2.89 6.29
N THR A 595 5.28 3.27 5.48
CA THR A 595 4.02 3.92 5.84
C THR A 595 2.84 2.95 5.74
N GLU A 596 3.10 1.65 5.55
CA GLU A 596 2.07 0.64 5.36
C GLU A 596 1.93 -0.29 6.56
N PHE A 597 0.69 -0.59 6.92
CA PHE A 597 0.38 -1.57 7.97
C PHE A 597 -0.55 -2.66 7.46
N TRP A 598 -0.14 -3.91 7.63
CA TRP A 598 -0.93 -5.06 7.18
C TRP A 598 -1.61 -5.71 8.38
N SER A 599 -2.87 -5.34 8.61
CA SER A 599 -3.69 -5.93 9.66
C SER A 599 -4.16 -7.31 9.26
N TYR A 600 -4.32 -8.20 10.22
CA TYR A 600 -4.92 -9.51 9.96
C TYR A 600 -6.44 -9.40 9.94
N VAL A 601 -7.07 -10.05 8.94
CA VAL A 601 -8.51 -10.12 8.76
C VAL A 601 -8.90 -11.57 8.50
N GLY A 602 -9.67 -12.20 9.38
CA GLY A 602 -10.06 -13.60 9.17
C GLY A 602 -10.98 -13.76 7.95
N ARG A 603 -10.73 -14.71 7.03
CA ARG A 603 -11.63 -15.01 5.88
C ARG A 603 -13.08 -15.36 6.26
N ASP A 604 -13.35 -15.69 7.51
CA ASP A 604 -14.72 -15.82 8.01
C ASP A 604 -15.46 -14.46 8.06
N GLU A 605 -14.73 -13.35 7.88
CA GLU A 605 -15.29 -12.04 7.60
C GLU A 605 -15.69 -11.95 6.13
N VAL A 606 -16.97 -11.67 5.92
CA VAL A 606 -17.58 -11.57 4.61
C VAL A 606 -18.36 -10.28 4.48
N ASP A 607 -18.44 -9.76 3.27
CA ASP A 607 -19.23 -8.60 2.90
C ASP A 607 -20.75 -8.89 2.98
N LEU A 608 -21.55 -7.96 2.47
CA LEU A 608 -23.01 -8.06 2.42
C LEU A 608 -23.53 -9.21 1.55
N PHE A 609 -22.72 -9.64 0.59
CA PHE A 609 -23.03 -10.68 -0.39
C PHE A 609 -22.47 -12.05 0.02
N GLY A 610 -21.71 -12.11 1.13
CA GLY A 610 -21.10 -13.33 1.64
C GLY A 610 -19.74 -13.64 1.02
N ASN A 611 -19.12 -12.68 0.32
CA ASN A 611 -17.77 -12.80 -0.21
C ASN A 611 -16.73 -12.41 0.85
N PRO A 612 -15.55 -13.03 0.88
CA PRO A 612 -14.47 -12.63 1.78
C PRO A 612 -14.15 -11.13 1.66
N ILE A 613 -13.96 -10.44 2.79
CA ILE A 613 -13.60 -9.01 2.75
C ILE A 613 -12.10 -8.74 2.53
N ALA A 614 -11.27 -9.79 2.59
CA ALA A 614 -9.83 -9.69 2.41
C ALA A 614 -9.25 -10.96 1.78
N TYR A 615 -8.31 -10.77 0.85
CA TYR A 615 -7.44 -11.83 0.34
C TYR A 615 -6.33 -12.12 1.34
N ASN A 616 -5.86 -13.37 1.38
CA ASN A 616 -4.73 -13.78 2.22
C ASN A 616 -4.83 -13.47 3.73
N ASN A 617 -6.04 -13.12 4.17
CA ASN A 617 -6.38 -12.78 5.55
C ASN A 617 -5.64 -11.55 6.06
N THR A 618 -5.34 -10.63 5.16
CA THR A 618 -4.65 -9.40 5.48
C THR A 618 -5.34 -8.24 4.78
N MET A 619 -5.53 -7.15 5.50
CA MET A 619 -5.96 -5.88 4.93
C MET A 619 -4.82 -4.88 5.10
N ILE A 620 -4.44 -4.29 3.99
CA ILE A 620 -3.35 -3.32 3.88
C ILE A 620 -3.92 -1.95 4.20
N HIS A 621 -3.18 -1.17 4.98
CA HIS A 621 -3.51 0.20 5.35
C HIS A 621 -2.31 1.07 4.99
N ARG A 622 -2.39 1.85 3.92
CA ARG A 622 -1.35 2.82 3.57
C ARG A 622 -1.66 4.15 4.23
N LEU A 623 -0.73 4.62 5.05
CA LEU A 623 -0.85 5.91 5.72
C LEU A 623 -0.45 7.06 4.80
N VAL A 624 0.39 6.78 3.80
CA VAL A 624 0.65 7.62 2.64
C VAL A 624 0.14 6.83 1.45
N GLU A 625 -0.94 7.29 0.84
CA GLU A 625 -1.55 6.66 -0.32
C GLU A 625 -0.76 6.96 -1.59
N ASP A 626 -0.85 6.00 -2.49
CA ASP A 626 -0.51 6.02 -3.91
C ASP A 626 -1.66 6.76 -4.63
N ASN A 627 -1.39 8.00 -5.02
CA ASN A 627 -2.34 8.91 -5.69
C ASN A 627 -1.50 9.91 -6.52
N ASP A 628 -1.01 9.41 -7.65
CA ASP A 628 -0.04 10.07 -8.53
C ASP A 628 -0.64 11.29 -9.25
N ASP A 629 -1.96 11.32 -9.49
CA ASP A 629 -2.66 12.45 -10.11
C ASP A 629 -3.30 13.45 -9.13
N ASP A 630 -3.15 13.21 -7.83
CA ASP A 630 -3.60 14.02 -6.69
C ASP A 630 -5.13 14.28 -6.65
N ASP A 631 -5.92 13.36 -7.19
CA ASP A 631 -7.38 13.45 -7.27
C ASP A 631 -8.09 13.11 -5.92
N ARG A 632 -9.37 12.68 -5.95
CA ARG A 632 -10.11 12.31 -4.74
C ARG A 632 -10.00 10.82 -4.38
N TYR A 633 -9.40 9.97 -5.21
CA TYR A 633 -9.34 8.53 -5.04
C TYR A 633 -7.89 8.03 -5.04
N PRO A 634 -7.51 7.07 -4.17
CA PRO A 634 -6.20 6.46 -4.30
C PRO A 634 -6.18 5.51 -5.51
N ASP A 635 -5.03 5.43 -6.18
CA ASP A 635 -4.83 4.69 -7.43
C ASP A 635 -4.85 3.17 -7.17
N SER A 636 -4.47 2.77 -5.95
CA SER A 636 -4.41 1.37 -5.54
C SER A 636 -5.60 0.85 -4.71
N TRP A 637 -5.89 -0.44 -4.96
CA TRP A 637 -7.07 -1.15 -4.51
C TRP A 637 -6.86 -1.89 -3.17
N TYR A 638 -7.87 -1.93 -2.29
CA TYR A 638 -7.85 -2.75 -1.06
C TYR A 638 -8.98 -3.78 -0.93
N VAL A 639 -10.07 -3.66 -1.69
CA VAL A 639 -11.25 -4.55 -1.56
C VAL A 639 -11.85 -4.87 -2.93
N GLU A 640 -12.26 -6.14 -3.13
CA GLU A 640 -12.83 -6.71 -4.38
C GLU A 640 -14.10 -6.00 -4.89
N TYR A 641 -14.69 -5.10 -4.10
CA TYR A 641 -15.93 -4.41 -4.44
C TYR A 641 -15.74 -2.91 -4.33
N ALA A 642 -15.96 -2.20 -5.44
CA ALA A 642 -16.23 -0.76 -5.49
C ALA A 642 -17.46 -0.46 -4.61
N ASN A 643 -17.25 -0.36 -3.31
CA ASN A 643 -18.27 0.08 -2.40
C ASN A 643 -18.22 1.61 -2.44
N ARG A 644 -19.33 2.23 -2.89
CA ARG A 644 -19.51 3.67 -3.20
C ARG A 644 -19.23 4.67 -2.05
N LEU A 645 -18.57 4.24 -1.00
CA LEU A 645 -18.46 4.96 0.26
C LEU A 645 -17.02 4.97 0.81
N GLN A 646 -16.18 4.02 0.38
CA GLN A 646 -14.73 4.05 0.50
C GLN A 646 -14.22 3.75 -0.90
N ALA A 647 -14.21 4.77 -1.74
CA ALA A 647 -13.68 4.62 -3.08
C ALA A 647 -12.16 4.41 -2.98
N GLN A 648 -11.79 3.14 -2.84
CA GLN A 648 -10.45 2.57 -2.91
C GLN A 648 -10.18 2.07 -4.34
N SER A 649 -10.72 2.83 -5.29
CA SER A 649 -10.59 2.68 -6.73
C SER A 649 -10.74 4.09 -7.21
N ASP A 650 -9.79 4.51 -8.00
CA ASP A 650 -9.99 5.62 -8.89
C ASP A 650 -11.15 5.29 -9.84
N LEU A 651 -12.22 6.08 -9.76
CA LEU A 651 -13.43 5.90 -10.56
C LEU A 651 -13.35 6.67 -11.89
N ASP A 652 -12.49 7.67 -11.94
CA ASP A 652 -12.17 8.56 -13.06
C ASP A 652 -11.14 7.87 -13.94
N GLY A 653 -10.17 7.19 -13.31
CA GLY A 653 -8.99 6.59 -13.89
C GLY A 653 -7.74 7.41 -13.57
N VAL A 654 -6.58 6.75 -13.55
CA VAL A 654 -5.33 7.33 -13.04
C VAL A 654 -4.63 8.12 -14.14
N PHE A 655 -4.59 9.45 -14.03
CA PHE A 655 -4.12 10.35 -15.09
C PHE A 655 -3.03 11.36 -14.66
N PRO A 656 -1.83 10.90 -14.23
CA PRO A 656 -0.79 11.80 -13.74
C PRO A 656 -0.35 12.81 -14.80
N GLY A 657 -0.68 14.09 -14.56
CA GLY A 657 -0.39 15.19 -15.48
C GLY A 657 -1.11 15.09 -16.83
N GLN A 658 -2.24 14.37 -16.90
CA GLN A 658 -3.04 14.13 -18.11
C GLN A 658 -4.50 14.60 -18.02
N ASP A 659 -4.94 15.03 -16.84
CA ASP A 659 -6.20 15.74 -16.60
C ASP A 659 -5.88 17.17 -16.08
N GLU A 660 -5.54 18.10 -16.99
CA GLU A 660 -5.12 19.45 -16.57
C GLU A 660 -6.28 20.30 -16.03
N ASP A 661 -7.52 20.06 -16.47
CA ASP A 661 -8.72 20.77 -16.01
C ASP A 661 -9.41 20.12 -14.79
N HIS A 662 -8.91 18.96 -14.34
CA HIS A 662 -9.34 18.21 -13.15
C HIS A 662 -10.83 17.89 -13.20
N ASP A 663 -11.32 17.48 -14.37
CA ASP A 663 -12.73 17.14 -14.60
C ASP A 663 -13.02 15.63 -14.54
N GLY A 664 -11.99 14.82 -14.30
CA GLY A 664 -12.05 13.35 -14.21
C GLY A 664 -12.06 12.66 -15.57
N ILE A 665 -11.75 13.39 -16.65
CA ILE A 665 -11.66 12.87 -18.01
C ILE A 665 -10.28 13.30 -18.56
N PRO A 666 -9.45 12.36 -19.04
CA PRO A 666 -8.14 12.73 -19.53
C PRO A 666 -8.24 13.57 -20.80
N ASP A 667 -7.38 14.58 -20.92
CA ASP A 667 -7.35 15.49 -22.06
C ASP A 667 -7.12 14.78 -23.40
N THR A 668 -6.52 13.60 -23.35
CA THR A 668 -6.25 12.79 -24.55
C THR A 668 -7.45 12.00 -25.08
N ASN A 669 -8.56 11.91 -24.33
CA ASN A 669 -9.74 11.11 -24.63
C ASN A 669 -11.02 11.75 -24.05
N ARG A 670 -11.41 12.90 -24.60
CA ARG A 670 -12.49 13.74 -24.06
C ARG A 670 -13.90 13.21 -24.33
N ASP A 671 -14.08 12.34 -25.33
CA ASP A 671 -15.35 11.62 -25.51
C ASP A 671 -15.46 10.33 -24.69
N PHE A 672 -14.40 10.01 -23.93
CA PHE A 672 -14.35 8.96 -22.92
C PHE A 672 -14.71 7.58 -23.48
N ASP A 673 -14.21 7.28 -24.69
CA ASP A 673 -14.38 5.98 -25.34
C ASP A 673 -13.09 5.12 -25.29
N THR A 674 -13.11 3.90 -25.83
CA THR A 674 -11.96 2.97 -25.75
C THR A 674 -10.76 3.34 -26.65
N ARG A 675 -10.84 4.45 -27.39
CA ARG A 675 -9.82 4.88 -28.37
C ARG A 675 -9.46 6.34 -28.13
N PRO A 676 -8.18 6.65 -27.86
CA PRO A 676 -7.76 8.04 -27.67
C PRO A 676 -8.11 8.92 -28.87
N ASP A 677 -8.52 10.17 -28.61
CA ASP A 677 -8.99 11.15 -29.60
C ASP A 677 -7.97 11.33 -30.75
N TYR A 678 -6.68 11.30 -30.43
CA TYR A 678 -5.59 11.47 -31.40
C TYR A 678 -5.50 10.32 -32.44
N THR A 679 -6.14 9.18 -32.19
CA THR A 679 -6.23 8.06 -33.15
C THR A 679 -7.52 8.07 -33.98
N GLN A 680 -8.47 8.94 -33.63
CA GLN A 680 -9.80 8.92 -34.18
C GLN A 680 -9.95 9.85 -35.39
N PRO A 681 -10.73 9.46 -36.42
CA PRO A 681 -10.85 10.21 -37.67
C PRO A 681 -11.79 11.43 -37.62
N PHE A 682 -12.35 11.82 -36.47
CA PHE A 682 -13.30 12.93 -36.36
C PHE A 682 -12.83 14.04 -35.39
N LEU A 683 -12.86 15.29 -35.88
CA LEU A 683 -12.87 16.64 -35.26
C LEU A 683 -12.40 16.95 -33.82
N MET A 684 -11.77 16.05 -33.05
CA MET A 684 -11.05 16.41 -31.82
C MET A 684 -9.58 16.69 -32.16
N TYR A 685 -9.35 17.79 -32.87
CA TYR A 685 -8.03 18.27 -33.31
C TYR A 685 -7.12 18.77 -32.17
N TYR A 686 -7.46 18.49 -30.91
CA TYR A 686 -6.83 19.10 -29.73
C TYR A 686 -6.14 18.10 -28.81
N SER A 687 -5.94 16.86 -29.26
CA SER A 687 -5.24 15.81 -28.53
C SER A 687 -4.04 15.34 -29.35
N ASP A 688 -2.84 15.45 -28.79
CA ASP A 688 -1.60 14.93 -29.36
C ASP A 688 -1.18 13.66 -28.59
N PRO A 689 -0.54 12.66 -29.26
CA PRO A 689 0.02 11.51 -28.58
C PRO A 689 1.08 11.92 -27.55
N GLN A 690 1.06 11.28 -26.39
CA GLN A 690 1.97 11.60 -25.27
C GLN A 690 3.46 11.44 -25.59
N VAL A 691 3.81 10.67 -26.62
CA VAL A 691 5.20 10.53 -27.10
C VAL A 691 5.82 11.86 -27.57
N TYR A 692 4.99 12.90 -27.79
CA TYR A 692 5.45 14.25 -28.13
C TYR A 692 5.58 15.19 -26.93
N ASP A 693 5.28 14.73 -25.72
CA ASP A 693 5.47 15.52 -24.52
C ASP A 693 6.94 15.45 -24.08
N TYR A 694 7.45 16.60 -23.61
CA TYR A 694 8.84 16.73 -23.20
C TYR A 694 8.88 17.18 -21.74
N GLY A 695 9.54 16.39 -20.90
CA GLY A 695 9.68 16.65 -19.48
C GLY A 695 11.04 16.22 -18.93
N LEU A 696 11.17 16.31 -17.62
CA LEU A 696 12.29 15.70 -16.91
C LEU A 696 11.98 14.22 -16.68
N ASP A 697 12.99 13.39 -16.88
CA ASP A 697 13.06 12.00 -16.48
C ASP A 697 14.39 11.89 -15.72
N LEU A 698 14.35 12.14 -14.41
CA LEU A 698 15.55 12.17 -13.58
C LEU A 698 15.96 10.77 -13.14
N ASN A 699 15.07 9.78 -13.20
CA ASN A 699 15.37 8.40 -12.82
C ASN A 699 15.71 7.48 -14.02
N HIS A 700 15.63 8.00 -15.25
CA HIS A 700 15.99 7.36 -16.51
C HIS A 700 15.18 6.10 -16.82
N ASN A 701 13.89 6.12 -16.54
CA ASN A 701 13.01 4.99 -16.83
C ASN A 701 12.20 5.14 -18.13
N ASP A 702 12.55 6.12 -18.97
CA ASP A 702 11.89 6.47 -20.23
C ASP A 702 10.45 6.99 -20.06
N CYS A 703 10.07 7.38 -18.84
CA CYS A 703 8.84 8.08 -18.52
C CYS A 703 9.15 9.47 -17.95
N ILE A 704 8.32 10.47 -18.27
CA ILE A 704 8.48 11.80 -17.67
C ILE A 704 8.10 11.70 -16.20
N ASP A 705 8.96 12.17 -15.27
CA ASP A 705 8.76 12.10 -13.81
C ASP A 705 7.36 12.58 -13.37
N ALA A 706 6.82 13.60 -14.04
CA ALA A 706 5.50 14.19 -13.72
C ALA A 706 4.30 13.38 -14.27
N ARG A 707 4.57 12.30 -15.01
CA ARG A 707 3.60 11.39 -15.64
C ARG A 707 3.81 9.94 -15.23
N GLU A 708 4.73 9.70 -14.32
CA GLU A 708 4.94 8.37 -13.77
C GLU A 708 3.68 7.97 -13.01
N ASN A 709 3.23 6.75 -13.28
CA ASN A 709 2.24 6.07 -12.48
C ASN A 709 2.89 4.79 -11.97
N ASP A 710 2.92 4.60 -10.65
CA ASP A 710 3.45 3.40 -10.05
C ASP A 710 2.44 2.73 -9.11
N TYR A 711 2.89 1.99 -8.10
CA TYR A 711 2.01 1.39 -7.08
C TYR A 711 2.54 1.64 -5.66
N GLU A 712 3.63 2.40 -5.59
CA GLU A 712 4.33 2.75 -4.37
C GLU A 712 3.62 3.94 -3.71
N ALA A 713 3.84 4.11 -2.41
CA ALA A 713 3.31 5.28 -1.75
C ALA A 713 3.99 6.56 -2.27
N ASP A 714 3.24 7.65 -2.41
CA ASP A 714 3.73 8.98 -2.82
C ASP A 714 4.65 9.66 -1.78
N LEU A 715 5.73 8.98 -1.45
CA LEU A 715 6.80 9.51 -0.64
C LEU A 715 7.59 10.53 -1.49
N PRO A 716 8.24 11.53 -0.86
CA PRO A 716 9.03 12.50 -1.62
C PRO A 716 10.15 11.88 -2.47
N TYR A 717 10.61 10.68 -2.10
CA TYR A 717 11.66 9.94 -2.78
C TYR A 717 11.34 8.44 -2.66
N ASP A 718 11.77 7.66 -3.65
CA ASP A 718 11.61 6.21 -3.68
C ASP A 718 12.17 5.53 -2.42
N THR A 719 11.59 4.40 -2.07
CA THR A 719 12.11 3.59 -0.97
C THR A 719 13.52 3.06 -1.29
N ASP A 720 14.31 2.79 -0.25
CA ASP A 720 15.70 2.32 -0.40
C ASP A 720 16.64 3.32 -1.09
N LEU A 721 16.27 4.58 -1.30
CA LEU A 721 17.10 5.57 -2.00
C LEU A 721 17.86 6.52 -1.05
N ARG A 722 19.10 6.88 -1.37
CA ARG A 722 19.79 8.02 -0.74
C ARG A 722 20.61 8.80 -1.74
N GLY A 723 20.82 10.08 -1.47
CA GLY A 723 21.63 10.89 -2.36
C GLY A 723 21.58 12.38 -2.09
N PHE A 724 22.13 13.12 -3.03
CA PHE A 724 21.97 14.56 -3.12
C PHE A 724 21.79 15.00 -4.56
N HIS A 725 21.11 16.13 -4.72
CA HIS A 725 21.00 16.83 -5.99
C HIS A 725 21.29 18.30 -5.76
N ILE A 726 22.11 18.90 -6.62
CA ILE A 726 22.48 20.31 -6.54
C ILE A 726 22.39 20.90 -7.94
N TYR A 727 21.74 22.05 -8.05
CA TYR A 727 21.66 22.78 -9.31
C TYR A 727 21.84 24.29 -9.15
N GLY A 728 22.33 24.91 -10.20
CA GLY A 728 22.42 26.35 -10.37
C GLY A 728 21.71 26.79 -11.64
N ASN A 729 20.89 27.82 -11.55
CA ASN A 729 20.21 28.43 -12.69
C ASN A 729 20.74 29.84 -12.95
N TYR A 730 20.99 30.18 -14.20
CA TYR A 730 21.36 31.51 -14.64
C TYR A 730 20.40 32.00 -15.74
N ARG A 731 19.64 33.05 -15.42
CA ARG A 731 18.72 33.71 -16.35
C ARG A 731 19.49 34.65 -17.28
N ILE A 732 19.96 34.10 -18.41
CA ILE A 732 20.68 34.83 -19.46
C ILE A 732 19.82 35.99 -19.98
N LEU A 733 18.56 35.70 -20.31
CA LEU A 733 17.54 36.69 -20.62
C LEU A 733 16.41 36.53 -19.59
N LYS A 734 16.21 37.54 -18.74
CA LYS A 734 15.39 37.51 -17.50
C LYS A 734 14.15 36.61 -17.51
N LYS A 735 13.38 36.58 -18.60
CA LYS A 735 12.14 35.82 -18.72
C LYS A 735 12.10 34.87 -19.93
N ARG A 736 13.21 34.73 -20.66
CA ARG A 736 13.20 34.06 -21.96
C ARG A 736 14.28 33.03 -22.19
N LEU A 737 15.41 33.14 -21.52
CA LEU A 737 16.51 32.20 -21.72
C LEU A 737 17.19 31.95 -20.38
N SER A 738 17.22 30.70 -19.96
CA SER A 738 17.90 30.25 -18.75
C SER A 738 18.80 29.07 -19.02
N LEU A 739 19.96 29.08 -18.37
CA LEU A 739 20.88 27.95 -18.31
C LEU A 739 20.81 27.35 -16.91
N THR A 740 20.52 26.06 -16.81
CA THR A 740 20.61 25.29 -15.58
C THR A 740 21.76 24.30 -15.69
N LEU A 741 22.58 24.20 -14.67
CA LEU A 741 23.60 23.16 -14.53
C LEU A 741 23.31 22.41 -13.24
N GLY A 742 23.33 21.08 -13.29
CA GLY A 742 23.03 20.25 -12.12
C GLY A 742 23.88 19.01 -12.02
N VAL A 743 23.97 18.49 -10.79
CA VAL A 743 24.60 17.21 -10.46
C VAL A 743 23.65 16.43 -9.55
N LEU A 744 23.37 15.18 -9.92
CA LEU A 744 22.65 14.19 -9.13
C LEU A 744 23.63 13.06 -8.78
N ASP A 745 23.71 12.68 -7.51
CA ASP A 745 24.34 11.42 -7.08
C ASP A 745 23.42 10.76 -6.07
N ALA A 746 22.63 9.81 -6.56
CA ALA A 746 21.72 9.00 -5.79
C ALA A 746 22.00 7.52 -6.04
N HIS A 747 21.74 6.68 -5.06
CA HIS A 747 21.89 5.23 -5.19
C HIS A 747 21.06 4.49 -4.16
N GLN A 748 20.69 3.26 -4.49
CA GLN A 748 19.99 2.38 -3.56
C GLN A 748 20.89 1.98 -2.37
N ILE A 749 20.32 1.87 -1.17
CA ILE A 749 21.06 1.52 0.05
C ILE A 749 21.29 0.00 0.11
N ALA A 750 20.32 -0.78 -0.37
CA ALA A 750 20.37 -2.23 -0.38
C ALA A 750 20.43 -2.89 -1.78
N GLY A 751 20.53 -2.11 -2.85
CA GLY A 751 20.68 -2.61 -4.23
C GLY A 751 21.82 -1.95 -5.02
N ASP A 752 21.91 -2.25 -6.32
CA ASP A 752 22.96 -1.76 -7.24
C ASP A 752 22.48 -0.76 -8.30
N ALA A 753 21.44 0.03 -8.02
CA ALA A 753 20.97 1.06 -8.96
C ALA A 753 21.58 2.44 -8.62
N PRO A 754 22.75 2.81 -9.19
CA PRO A 754 23.23 4.18 -9.13
C PRO A 754 22.46 5.05 -10.13
N ASN A 755 22.04 6.22 -9.68
CA ASN A 755 21.52 7.29 -10.51
C ASN A 755 22.46 8.50 -10.39
N ARG A 756 23.26 8.73 -11.43
CA ARG A 756 24.34 9.73 -11.41
C ARG A 756 24.34 10.57 -12.66
N ASP A 757 23.99 11.83 -12.49
CA ASP A 757 23.88 12.76 -13.60
C ASP A 757 24.77 13.97 -13.41
N LEU A 758 25.37 14.39 -14.51
CA LEU A 758 25.89 15.72 -14.70
C LEU A 758 25.21 16.26 -15.94
N TYR A 759 24.32 17.24 -15.75
CA TYR A 759 23.50 17.74 -16.85
C TYR A 759 23.60 19.25 -17.01
N GLY A 760 23.44 19.68 -18.25
CA GLY A 760 23.27 21.08 -18.62
C GLY A 760 21.98 21.28 -19.41
N ARG A 761 21.11 22.18 -18.94
CA ARG A 761 19.85 22.50 -19.59
C ARG A 761 19.79 23.95 -20.05
N LEU A 762 19.51 24.18 -21.32
CA LEU A 762 19.23 25.50 -21.87
C LEU A 762 17.74 25.59 -22.24
N THR A 763 17.00 26.37 -21.46
CA THR A 763 15.55 26.57 -21.65
C THR A 763 15.31 27.94 -22.28
N TYR A 764 14.60 27.97 -23.40
CA TYR A 764 14.06 29.18 -24.01
C TYR A 764 12.54 29.16 -23.95
N GLU A 765 11.96 30.25 -23.46
CA GLU A 765 10.51 30.46 -23.42
C GLU A 765 10.22 31.88 -23.94
N GLY A 766 9.34 32.01 -24.91
CA GLY A 766 9.08 33.32 -25.51
C GLY A 766 7.67 33.43 -26.04
N SER A 767 6.85 34.22 -25.38
CA SER A 767 5.57 34.66 -25.93
C SER A 767 5.76 35.83 -26.88
N PHE A 768 5.29 35.67 -28.11
CA PHE A 768 5.26 36.71 -29.13
C PHE A 768 3.81 36.98 -29.52
N PRO A 769 3.30 38.21 -29.33
CA PRO A 769 1.87 38.53 -29.52
C PRO A 769 1.25 38.18 -30.88
N MET A 770 2.06 37.85 -31.89
CA MET A 770 1.61 37.47 -33.24
C MET A 770 2.14 36.12 -33.73
N LEU A 771 3.09 35.51 -33.02
CA LEU A 771 3.74 34.26 -33.44
C LEU A 771 3.46 33.10 -32.48
N GLY A 772 2.79 33.37 -31.36
CA GLY A 772 2.50 32.39 -30.32
C GLY A 772 3.64 32.26 -29.30
N ASP A 773 3.55 31.22 -28.48
CA ASP A 773 4.54 30.89 -27.48
C ASP A 773 5.56 29.91 -28.07
N PHE A 774 6.84 30.22 -27.89
CA PHE A 774 7.95 29.38 -28.33
C PHE A 774 8.63 28.79 -27.12
N PHE A 775 8.74 27.48 -27.12
CA PHE A 775 9.50 26.73 -26.14
C PHE A 775 10.60 25.97 -26.86
N ALA A 776 11.81 26.05 -26.34
CA ALA A 776 12.90 25.18 -26.77
C ALA A 776 13.69 24.76 -25.54
N ASN A 777 13.97 23.47 -25.45
CA ASN A 777 14.74 22.89 -24.37
C ASN A 777 15.88 22.07 -24.99
N LEU A 778 17.10 22.32 -24.55
CA LEU A 778 18.28 21.55 -24.91
C LEU A 778 18.91 21.00 -23.63
N THR A 779 18.90 19.69 -23.48
CA THR A 779 19.56 18.98 -22.38
C THR A 779 20.82 18.28 -22.91
N LEU A 780 21.91 18.36 -22.15
CA LEU A 780 23.22 17.75 -22.43
C LEU A 780 23.70 16.95 -21.24
#